data_AF-A0A0B0EH86-F1
#
_entry.id   AF-A0A0B0EH86-F1
#
_cell.length_a   1.000
_cell.length_b   1.000
_cell.length_c   1.000
_cell.angle_alpha   90.00
_cell.angle_beta   90.00
_cell.angle_gamma   90.00
#
_symmetry.space_group_name_H-M   'P 1'
#
loop_
_entity.id
_entity.type
_entity.pdbx_description
1 polymer ?
#
loop_
_entity_poly.entity_id
_entity_poly.type
_entity_poly.pdbx_seq_one_letter_code
_entity_poly.pdbx_strand_id
1 'polypeptide(L)'
;MDIRHILKQGARTVVIVSHNGVRENFFPGKKTSVGVVNDGEVHHGFSLKPVAKRLTEILRDKNILPKDQEVVITDDCIGEKVKNIIDKDGIFLLENVMFRSGETSEDDNEVMEFAKQLHNTTNCNVYVNADPVTAHMGQHASLGPITSLISGPKVAGFLLTQELTALDNFMRHPHKPVVAIIGGANVTVKVQAMKNLIVYGKVDKLIFVGGIAFPFLKEQGYDVDNCMFEQEQDSRSQALYSATVVLELAKGYGVDVVLPVDHFMAKPTGLNPENVKVNNIKGRFSRLKAYDIGPGTLTLIQKKMRGAKTIIFNGIAGKYEDEIFCHGTDHILDLVFACEAESKIILGLHSVAAAQKRLGKKSPPARTYLFTIGEAALKFLAGERLTALNHLDDLPVKAHLKPKEPAKEKINLNAANIGELEKFLQIENGIAKNIINYKKEIGEYERVSQLFSVSGVTLKEYTKIREHAVAMPSPLEVAESQFAVVADILKLPLLLKKKLLTPERIEALRLSNGEIIAYRVHHNSVRGPVKGGFREHPEVSLDEVRALAIWMTWKCAIAGIPYGGSKGGIIANPRNLLERKEALIIREYSRELRGRNVIGPHLDIPAPDVNTNATKMAWFVDEYLKSSIENRDSSDWLTGSAELTAKIMNDFLPLHEQSSSPMETPYLDKCMEILKKHPEVKCHALAVVTGKPDDKGGSLGRAESTGRGVFIALKKAAEHKNIKLKGATAAIQGFGNVGRPPAKFLHDEGVRVVAITDASGGIYNPSGLDIDAVLEHVDTIGAGFLKGFEGGREITNDGIFALDVDFLVLAALENAIDRNAYGVKAKIIVEGANGPVTPEGDRIVTGKGTFITPDISTNLGGVFVSYLEWVQNLKNERWDLDKINRLLEDNICMIFDDIIKISRERKIEMRTAASIMAIGRVAVAELSREIAKMVISSQPHLSKGNTLSEDTLEALRNYLTYLRDDLMKRTPLDYWTLVVLITNMENVISTNNIPDENIIKIVKDIYSEATLLFSSFVKAKPDNDDLLMAMSSLSEDVRKQL
;
A
#
# COMPACT_ATOMS: atom_id res chain seq x y z
N MET A 1 28.79 -3.29 -22.62
CA MET A 1 29.52 -3.15 -23.90
C MET A 1 30.70 -4.12 -23.91
N ASP A 2 30.93 -4.80 -25.04
CA ASP A 2 32.12 -5.67 -25.21
C ASP A 2 33.37 -4.78 -25.22
N ILE A 3 34.44 -5.13 -24.48
CA ILE A 3 35.76 -4.44 -24.55
C ILE A 3 36.22 -4.35 -26.02
N ARG A 4 35.83 -5.31 -26.88
CA ARG A 4 36.03 -5.23 -28.33
C ARG A 4 35.40 -4.01 -28.98
N HIS A 5 34.20 -3.61 -28.57
CA HIS A 5 33.51 -2.45 -29.14
C HIS A 5 34.24 -1.16 -28.79
N ILE A 6 34.80 -1.10 -27.58
CA ILE A 6 35.54 0.03 -27.04
C ILE A 6 36.91 0.16 -27.71
N LEU A 7 37.66 -0.94 -27.82
CA LEU A 7 38.94 -0.95 -28.54
C LEU A 7 38.76 -0.66 -30.04
N LYS A 8 37.68 -1.13 -30.66
CA LYS A 8 37.33 -0.81 -32.06
C LYS A 8 37.00 0.66 -32.30
N GLN A 9 36.59 1.41 -31.27
CA GLN A 9 36.37 2.85 -31.33
C GLN A 9 37.65 3.68 -31.10
N GLY A 10 38.81 3.04 -30.96
CA GLY A 10 40.11 3.72 -30.87
C GLY A 10 40.50 4.17 -29.47
N ALA A 11 39.94 3.58 -28.41
CA ALA A 11 40.39 3.83 -27.04
C ALA A 11 41.84 3.38 -26.85
N ARG A 12 42.71 4.29 -26.38
CA ARG A 12 44.13 4.01 -26.13
C ARG A 12 44.38 3.40 -24.76
N THR A 13 43.69 3.89 -23.73
CA THR A 13 43.85 3.42 -22.35
C THR A 13 42.53 2.92 -21.75
N VAL A 14 42.51 1.65 -21.34
CA VAL A 14 41.39 1.03 -20.62
C VAL A 14 41.84 0.68 -19.21
N VAL A 15 41.24 1.31 -18.19
CA VAL A 15 41.55 1.04 -16.79
C VAL A 15 40.42 0.22 -16.17
N ILE A 16 40.79 -0.90 -15.56
CA ILE A 16 39.90 -1.83 -14.89
C ILE A 16 40.11 -1.69 -13.38
N VAL A 17 39.02 -1.46 -12.65
CA VAL A 17 39.01 -1.49 -11.18
C VAL A 17 38.29 -2.75 -10.70
N SER A 18 38.87 -3.38 -9.69
CA SER A 18 38.26 -4.47 -8.94
C SER A 18 38.73 -4.37 -7.49
N HIS A 19 37.90 -4.82 -6.54
CA HIS A 19 38.24 -4.85 -5.13
C HIS A 19 38.51 -6.29 -4.70
N ASN A 20 39.49 -6.47 -3.82
CA ASN A 20 39.74 -7.74 -3.15
C ASN A 20 40.15 -7.46 -1.71
N GLY A 21 39.58 -8.20 -0.76
CA GLY A 21 39.67 -7.91 0.68
C GLY A 21 38.47 -7.14 1.24
N VAL A 22 38.34 -7.11 2.56
CA VAL A 22 37.25 -6.46 3.30
C VAL A 22 37.85 -5.40 4.21
N ARG A 23 37.46 -4.12 4.03
CA ARG A 23 38.03 -2.95 4.75
C ARG A 23 38.11 -3.15 6.26
N GLU A 24 37.05 -3.72 6.85
CA GLU A 24 36.90 -3.90 8.30
C GLU A 24 38.03 -4.73 8.92
N ASN A 25 38.67 -5.60 8.14
CA ASN A 25 39.80 -6.41 8.58
C ASN A 25 41.11 -5.62 8.70
N PHE A 26 41.22 -4.48 8.03
CA PHE A 26 42.47 -3.70 7.92
C PHE A 26 42.39 -2.36 8.66
N PHE A 27 41.20 -1.76 8.73
CA PHE A 27 40.97 -0.48 9.41
C PHE A 27 39.86 -0.57 10.48
N PRO A 28 39.97 -1.48 11.47
CA PRO A 28 38.92 -1.69 12.46
C PRO A 28 38.68 -0.42 13.28
N GLY A 29 37.43 0.04 13.32
CA GLY A 29 37.00 1.21 14.13
C GLY A 29 37.45 2.58 13.59
N LYS A 30 38.11 2.65 12.42
CA LYS A 30 38.54 3.92 11.79
C LYS A 30 37.54 4.36 10.72
N LYS A 31 36.82 5.44 11.02
CA LYS A 31 35.76 6.00 10.19
C LYS A 31 36.24 7.01 9.15
N THR A 32 37.39 7.64 9.39
CA THR A 32 38.04 8.58 8.47
C THR A 32 39.49 8.16 8.20
N SER A 33 40.12 8.78 7.20
CA SER A 33 41.52 8.54 6.81
C SER A 33 42.51 9.18 7.78
N VAL A 34 42.04 10.09 8.65
CA VAL A 34 42.85 10.76 9.67
C VAL A 34 43.48 9.76 10.66
N GLY A 35 44.81 9.74 10.70
CA GLY A 35 45.59 8.91 11.63
C GLY A 35 45.70 7.43 11.24
N VAL A 36 45.48 7.09 9.97
CA VAL A 36 45.79 5.76 9.40
C VAL A 36 47.28 5.70 9.08
N VAL A 37 48.03 4.87 9.81
CA VAL A 37 49.51 4.80 9.73
C VAL A 37 50.01 3.90 8.58
N ASN A 38 49.14 3.05 8.03
CA ASN A 38 49.46 2.04 7.02
C ASN A 38 48.62 2.20 5.73
N ASP A 39 48.30 3.44 5.34
CA ASP A 39 47.49 3.70 4.15
C ASP A 39 48.18 3.20 2.87
N GLY A 40 47.52 2.30 2.15
CA GLY A 40 48.07 1.67 0.94
C GLY A 40 49.13 0.60 1.19
N GLU A 41 49.23 0.05 2.41
CA GLU A 41 50.09 -1.10 2.68
C GLU A 41 49.71 -2.31 1.79
N VAL A 42 50.71 -2.97 1.21
CA VAL A 42 50.50 -4.07 0.26
C VAL A 42 50.23 -5.37 1.00
N HIS A 43 49.05 -5.96 0.76
CA HIS A 43 48.68 -7.25 1.32
C HIS A 43 48.74 -8.37 0.28
N HIS A 44 49.84 -9.13 0.25
CA HIS A 44 50.11 -10.17 -0.76
C HIS A 44 49.01 -11.25 -0.87
N GLY A 45 48.26 -11.52 0.20
CA GLY A 45 47.15 -12.48 0.20
C GLY A 45 45.93 -12.04 -0.62
N PHE A 46 45.83 -10.76 -1.01
CA PHE A 46 44.70 -10.18 -1.73
C PHE A 46 45.07 -9.68 -3.13
N SER A 47 46.25 -10.05 -3.65
CA SER A 47 46.70 -9.56 -4.96
C SER A 47 45.80 -10.00 -6.12
N LEU A 48 45.54 -9.06 -7.04
CA LEU A 48 44.83 -9.28 -8.30
C LEU A 48 45.73 -9.79 -9.43
N LYS A 49 47.03 -10.04 -9.19
CA LYS A 49 47.97 -10.59 -10.20
C LYS A 49 47.46 -11.88 -10.88
N PRO A 50 46.88 -12.86 -10.16
CA PRO A 50 46.27 -14.04 -10.79
C PRO A 50 45.08 -13.68 -11.71
N VAL A 51 44.32 -12.64 -11.35
CA VAL A 51 43.17 -12.14 -12.13
C VAL A 51 43.66 -11.52 -13.43
N ALA A 52 44.70 -10.66 -13.40
CA ALA A 52 45.29 -10.07 -14.60
C ALA A 52 45.79 -11.13 -15.60
N LYS A 53 46.46 -12.17 -15.09
CA LYS A 53 46.91 -13.30 -15.90
C LYS A 53 45.73 -14.02 -16.55
N ARG A 54 44.70 -14.36 -15.77
CA ARG A 54 43.52 -15.06 -16.29
C ARG A 54 42.72 -14.21 -17.28
N LEU A 55 42.62 -12.90 -17.04
CA LEU A 55 41.95 -11.97 -17.94
C LEU A 55 42.69 -11.87 -19.28
N THR A 56 44.03 -11.85 -19.25
CA THR A 56 44.86 -11.90 -20.47
C THR A 56 44.55 -13.15 -21.30
N GLU A 57 44.50 -14.33 -20.68
CA GLU A 57 44.14 -15.58 -21.35
C GLU A 57 42.75 -15.49 -22.00
N ILE A 58 41.73 -15.03 -21.26
CA ILE A 58 40.35 -14.92 -21.76
C ILE A 58 40.24 -13.93 -22.92
N LEU A 59 40.90 -12.78 -22.84
CA LEU A 59 40.87 -11.77 -23.90
C LEU A 59 41.57 -12.25 -25.17
N ARG A 60 42.65 -13.02 -25.03
CA ARG A 60 43.34 -13.67 -26.17
C ARG A 60 42.48 -14.76 -26.81
N ASP A 61 41.89 -15.66 -26.01
CA ASP A 61 41.01 -16.73 -26.50
C ASP A 61 39.81 -16.17 -27.28
N LYS A 62 39.32 -14.99 -26.90
CA LYS A 62 38.22 -14.30 -27.59
C LYS A 62 38.66 -13.42 -28.76
N ASN A 63 39.95 -13.42 -29.16
CA ASN A 63 40.53 -12.55 -30.20
C ASN A 63 40.27 -11.05 -29.93
N ILE A 64 40.31 -10.63 -28.66
CA ILE A 64 40.15 -9.23 -28.23
C ILE A 64 41.50 -8.55 -28.06
N LEU A 65 42.47 -9.30 -27.54
CA LEU A 65 43.83 -8.84 -27.28
C LEU A 65 44.81 -9.55 -28.23
N PRO A 66 45.75 -8.83 -28.88
CA PRO A 66 46.81 -9.43 -29.67
C PRO A 66 47.63 -10.45 -28.87
N LYS A 67 48.22 -11.44 -29.55
CA LYS A 67 48.99 -12.52 -28.89
C LYS A 67 50.22 -12.01 -28.13
N ASP A 68 50.75 -10.85 -28.51
CA ASP A 68 51.92 -10.17 -27.99
C ASP A 68 51.61 -9.12 -26.90
N GLN A 69 50.33 -8.85 -26.62
CA GLN A 69 49.91 -7.92 -25.57
C GLN A 69 49.30 -8.65 -24.36
N GLU A 70 49.38 -8.03 -23.18
CA GLU A 70 48.82 -8.54 -21.92
C GLU A 70 48.07 -7.45 -21.15
N VAL A 71 47.22 -7.87 -20.20
CA VAL A 71 46.64 -6.94 -19.22
C VAL A 71 47.72 -6.60 -18.19
N VAL A 72 48.11 -5.34 -18.13
CA VAL A 72 49.18 -4.85 -17.26
C VAL A 72 48.59 -4.53 -15.89
N ILE A 73 49.07 -5.18 -14.84
CA ILE A 73 48.67 -4.87 -13.47
C ILE A 73 49.66 -3.90 -12.84
N THR A 74 49.14 -2.88 -12.15
CA THR A 74 49.95 -1.91 -11.41
C THR A 74 50.24 -2.46 -10.01
N ASP A 75 51.31 -2.04 -9.35
CA ASP A 75 51.58 -2.47 -7.96
C ASP A 75 50.76 -1.66 -6.92
N ASP A 76 50.05 -0.61 -7.36
CA ASP A 76 49.23 0.30 -6.56
C ASP A 76 48.22 1.04 -7.47
N CYS A 77 47.33 1.88 -6.92
CA CYS A 77 46.28 2.57 -7.68
C CYS A 77 46.53 4.07 -7.93
N ILE A 78 47.47 4.69 -7.21
CA ILE A 78 47.79 6.13 -7.31
C ILE A 78 49.32 6.37 -7.39
N GLY A 79 49.71 7.56 -7.87
CA GLY A 79 51.09 8.06 -7.80
C GLY A 79 51.89 7.94 -9.10
N GLU A 80 53.06 8.59 -9.14
CA GLU A 80 53.86 8.76 -10.36
C GLU A 80 54.31 7.45 -11.01
N LYS A 81 54.60 6.40 -10.22
CA LYS A 81 54.96 5.08 -10.77
C LYS A 81 53.81 4.46 -11.56
N VAL A 82 52.59 4.56 -11.03
CA VAL A 82 51.37 4.03 -11.66
C VAL A 82 51.05 4.84 -12.92
N LYS A 83 51.14 6.17 -12.84
CA LYS A 83 50.93 7.08 -13.96
C LYS A 83 51.84 6.76 -15.16
N ASN A 84 53.15 6.59 -14.93
CA ASN A 84 54.11 6.23 -15.98
C ASN A 84 53.82 4.87 -16.65
N ILE A 85 53.14 3.96 -15.95
CA ILE A 85 52.71 2.67 -16.51
C ILE A 85 51.48 2.88 -17.41
N ILE A 86 50.50 3.66 -16.94
CA ILE A 86 49.21 3.87 -17.61
C ILE A 86 49.29 4.86 -18.79
N ASP A 87 50.30 5.74 -18.85
CA ASP A 87 50.54 6.69 -19.96
C ASP A 87 50.80 6.01 -21.32
N LYS A 88 50.85 4.67 -21.38
CA LYS A 88 51.02 3.88 -22.60
C LYS A 88 49.69 3.30 -23.08
N ASP A 89 49.57 3.03 -24.38
CA ASP A 89 48.38 2.35 -24.93
C ASP A 89 48.28 0.91 -24.37
N GLY A 90 47.13 0.55 -23.79
CA GLY A 90 46.96 -0.75 -23.17
C GLY A 90 45.71 -0.92 -22.29
N ILE A 91 45.61 -2.11 -21.69
CA ILE A 91 44.58 -2.48 -20.71
C ILE A 91 45.27 -2.65 -19.35
N PHE A 92 44.82 -1.90 -18.36
CA PHE A 92 45.44 -1.83 -17.04
C PHE A 92 44.48 -2.31 -15.96
N LEU A 93 44.96 -3.12 -15.01
CA LEU A 93 44.23 -3.51 -13.81
C LEU A 93 44.85 -2.82 -12.60
N LEU A 94 44.05 -2.05 -11.86
CA LEU A 94 44.52 -1.40 -10.63
C LEU A 94 44.60 -2.40 -9.49
N GLU A 95 45.75 -2.44 -8.81
CA GLU A 95 45.93 -3.14 -7.55
C GLU A 95 45.72 -2.16 -6.37
N ASN A 96 45.49 -2.71 -5.18
CA ASN A 96 45.59 -1.99 -3.90
C ASN A 96 44.48 -0.96 -3.58
N VAL A 97 43.44 -0.85 -4.41
CA VAL A 97 42.37 0.15 -4.26
C VAL A 97 41.66 0.07 -2.90
N MET A 98 41.32 -1.13 -2.41
CA MET A 98 40.64 -1.34 -1.11
C MET A 98 41.48 -0.93 0.10
N PHE A 99 42.80 -0.88 -0.04
CA PHE A 99 43.73 -0.61 1.05
C PHE A 99 44.06 0.87 1.17
N ARG A 100 43.45 1.71 0.33
CA ARG A 100 43.45 3.16 0.48
C ARG A 100 42.28 3.58 1.35
N SER A 101 42.59 4.20 2.48
CA SER A 101 41.64 4.71 3.49
C SER A 101 40.57 5.62 2.89
N GLY A 102 40.95 6.44 1.91
CA GLY A 102 40.04 7.30 1.14
C GLY A 102 39.03 6.55 0.27
N GLU A 103 39.22 5.27 -0.04
CA GLU A 103 38.28 4.49 -0.86
C GLU A 103 36.90 4.37 -0.21
N THR A 104 36.87 4.28 1.11
CA THR A 104 35.69 3.89 1.90
C THR A 104 35.49 4.79 3.13
N SER A 105 36.06 6.00 3.13
CA SER A 105 35.94 6.95 4.23
C SER A 105 34.48 7.39 4.46
N GLU A 106 34.10 7.66 5.71
CA GLU A 106 32.82 8.32 6.04
C GLU A 106 32.86 9.85 5.78
N ASP A 107 34.02 10.42 5.44
CA ASP A 107 34.16 11.82 5.01
C ASP A 107 34.14 11.93 3.48
N ASP A 108 33.06 12.51 2.94
CA ASP A 108 32.87 12.72 1.50
C ASP A 108 34.00 13.53 0.85
N ASN A 109 34.69 14.41 1.60
CA ASN A 109 35.81 15.18 1.07
C ASN A 109 37.04 14.30 0.85
N GLU A 110 37.34 13.40 1.78
CA GLU A 110 38.45 12.45 1.65
C GLU A 110 38.19 11.45 0.51
N VAL A 111 36.94 10.99 0.38
CA VAL A 111 36.49 10.14 -0.73
C VAL A 111 36.70 10.85 -2.08
N MET A 112 36.26 12.10 -2.18
CA MET A 112 36.40 12.89 -3.41
C MET A 112 37.85 13.27 -3.70
N GLU A 113 38.67 13.51 -2.67
CA GLU A 113 40.10 13.75 -2.82
C GLU A 113 40.82 12.52 -3.38
N PHE A 114 40.55 11.34 -2.84
CA PHE A 114 41.12 10.10 -3.34
C PHE A 114 40.63 9.79 -4.77
N ALA A 115 39.35 10.05 -5.09
CA ALA A 115 38.83 9.93 -6.45
C ALA A 115 39.56 10.86 -7.44
N LYS A 116 39.90 12.09 -7.04
CA LYS A 116 40.73 13.01 -7.85
C LYS A 116 42.15 12.47 -8.04
N GLN A 117 42.76 11.89 -7.02
CA GLN A 117 44.08 11.27 -7.13
C GLN A 117 44.06 10.07 -8.09
N LEU A 118 43.05 9.21 -8.01
CA LEU A 118 42.83 8.11 -8.95
C LEU A 118 42.64 8.63 -10.38
N HIS A 119 41.79 9.62 -10.58
CA HIS A 119 41.55 10.22 -11.90
C HIS A 119 42.83 10.83 -12.50
N ASN A 120 43.56 11.63 -11.70
CA ASN A 120 44.81 12.27 -12.13
C ASN A 120 45.92 11.26 -12.44
N THR A 121 45.94 10.11 -11.74
CA THR A 121 46.91 9.05 -11.98
C THR A 121 46.57 8.24 -13.23
N THR A 122 45.28 7.95 -13.44
CA THR A 122 44.84 7.03 -14.49
C THR A 122 44.60 7.72 -15.83
N ASN A 123 44.00 8.92 -15.84
CA ASN A 123 43.62 9.70 -17.02
C ASN A 123 43.10 8.84 -18.20
N CYS A 124 42.30 7.83 -17.88
CA CYS A 124 41.97 6.77 -18.83
C CYS A 124 40.91 7.20 -19.84
N ASN A 125 40.95 6.64 -21.06
CA ASN A 125 39.86 6.85 -22.02
C ASN A 125 38.61 6.09 -21.62
N VAL A 126 38.77 4.92 -21.01
CA VAL A 126 37.66 4.05 -20.61
C VAL A 126 37.91 3.52 -19.21
N TYR A 127 36.88 3.61 -18.38
CA TYR A 127 36.91 3.10 -17.02
C TYR A 127 35.96 1.91 -16.87
N VAL A 128 36.48 0.78 -16.41
CA VAL A 128 35.72 -0.47 -16.29
C VAL A 128 35.58 -0.83 -14.82
N ASN A 129 34.34 -0.80 -14.29
CA ASN A 129 34.05 -1.38 -12.99
C ASN A 129 33.82 -2.88 -13.14
N ALA A 130 34.81 -3.69 -12.79
CA ALA A 130 34.76 -5.14 -12.92
C ALA A 130 34.32 -5.88 -11.64
N ASP A 131 33.98 -5.16 -10.58
CA ASP A 131 33.68 -5.77 -9.29
C ASP A 131 32.17 -6.02 -9.08
N PRO A 132 31.74 -7.29 -9.03
CA PRO A 132 30.37 -7.64 -8.70
C PRO A 132 30.00 -7.39 -7.22
N VAL A 133 30.93 -7.57 -6.29
CA VAL A 133 30.67 -7.51 -4.84
C VAL A 133 30.35 -6.09 -4.40
N THR A 134 31.08 -5.11 -4.93
CA THR A 134 30.95 -3.69 -4.57
C THR A 134 29.92 -2.94 -5.43
N ALA A 135 29.13 -3.65 -6.25
CA ALA A 135 28.11 -3.06 -7.12
C ALA A 135 27.04 -2.24 -6.38
N HIS A 136 26.85 -2.49 -5.08
CA HIS A 136 25.93 -1.76 -4.20
C HIS A 136 26.59 -0.60 -3.43
N MET A 137 27.88 -0.33 -3.65
CA MET A 137 28.72 0.58 -2.86
C MET A 137 29.12 1.82 -3.68
N GLY A 138 28.13 2.57 -4.16
CA GLY A 138 28.35 3.69 -5.10
C GLY A 138 29.12 4.86 -4.48
N GLN A 139 29.11 4.97 -3.15
CA GLN A 139 29.81 5.99 -2.38
C GLN A 139 31.34 5.80 -2.35
N HIS A 140 31.87 4.64 -2.74
CA HIS A 140 33.31 4.42 -2.70
C HIS A 140 34.03 5.21 -3.79
N ALA A 141 35.20 5.77 -3.49
CA ALA A 141 35.90 6.72 -4.36
C ALA A 141 36.13 6.19 -5.79
N SER A 142 36.57 4.93 -5.92
CA SER A 142 36.81 4.28 -7.21
C SER A 142 35.55 3.81 -7.95
N LEU A 143 34.37 4.01 -7.37
CA LEU A 143 33.09 3.66 -7.97
C LEU A 143 32.35 4.92 -8.42
N GLY A 144 31.48 5.50 -7.61
CA GLY A 144 30.67 6.66 -8.02
C GLY A 144 31.48 7.94 -8.22
N PRO A 145 32.16 8.47 -7.18
CA PRO A 145 32.94 9.71 -7.23
C PRO A 145 33.89 9.83 -8.44
N ILE A 146 34.73 8.82 -8.73
CA ILE A 146 35.67 8.89 -9.87
C ILE A 146 34.96 9.01 -11.22
N THR A 147 33.77 8.40 -11.38
CA THR A 147 33.02 8.44 -12.65
C THR A 147 32.52 9.84 -12.99
N SER A 148 32.39 10.73 -12.00
CA SER A 148 32.06 12.15 -12.22
C SER A 148 33.23 12.94 -12.83
N LEU A 149 34.45 12.44 -12.68
CA LEU A 149 35.69 13.07 -13.16
C LEU A 149 36.11 12.53 -14.53
N ILE A 150 35.72 11.29 -14.87
CA ILE A 150 36.06 10.67 -16.15
C ILE A 150 35.13 11.20 -17.25
N SER A 151 35.71 11.69 -18.34
CA SER A 151 34.98 12.21 -19.50
C SER A 151 34.61 11.12 -20.53
N GLY A 152 35.38 10.03 -20.58
CA GLY A 152 35.14 8.89 -21.47
C GLY A 152 34.14 7.85 -20.93
N PRO A 153 33.89 6.76 -21.67
CA PRO A 153 32.92 5.74 -21.28
C PRO A 153 33.25 5.08 -19.94
N LYS A 154 32.25 4.96 -19.04
CA LYS A 154 32.34 4.18 -17.80
C LYS A 154 31.49 2.93 -17.96
N VAL A 155 32.06 1.74 -17.86
CA VAL A 155 31.37 0.52 -18.27
C VAL A 155 31.41 -0.56 -17.21
N ALA A 156 30.39 -1.43 -17.21
CA ALA A 156 30.39 -2.62 -16.37
C ALA A 156 31.31 -3.69 -16.95
N GLY A 157 32.08 -4.34 -16.09
CA GLY A 157 32.90 -5.49 -16.44
C GLY A 157 32.03 -6.67 -16.91
N PHE A 158 32.66 -7.58 -17.64
CA PHE A 158 31.98 -8.73 -18.25
C PHE A 158 31.27 -9.62 -17.22
N LEU A 159 31.95 -9.92 -16.09
CA LEU A 159 31.40 -10.77 -15.04
C LEU A 159 30.18 -10.13 -14.36
N LEU A 160 30.31 -8.87 -13.91
CA LEU A 160 29.22 -8.09 -13.34
C LEU A 160 28.01 -8.02 -14.29
N THR A 161 28.24 -7.74 -15.57
CA THR A 161 27.17 -7.70 -16.58
C THR A 161 26.48 -9.05 -16.74
N GLN A 162 27.25 -10.14 -16.79
CA GLN A 162 26.73 -11.50 -16.96
C GLN A 162 25.88 -11.92 -15.76
N GLU A 163 26.37 -11.68 -14.55
CA GLU A 163 25.65 -11.99 -13.32
C GLU A 163 24.36 -11.16 -13.21
N LEU A 164 24.40 -9.84 -13.39
CA LEU A 164 23.19 -9.01 -13.37
C LEU A 164 22.17 -9.42 -14.42
N THR A 165 22.62 -9.76 -15.63
CA THR A 165 21.74 -10.23 -16.70
C THR A 165 21.08 -11.56 -16.34
N ALA A 166 21.84 -12.48 -15.72
CA ALA A 166 21.30 -13.75 -15.26
C ALA A 166 20.28 -13.56 -14.12
N LEU A 167 20.53 -12.64 -13.18
CA LEU A 167 19.60 -12.32 -12.09
C LEU A 167 18.32 -11.66 -12.60
N ASP A 168 18.44 -10.69 -13.51
CA ASP A 168 17.30 -10.02 -14.14
C ASP A 168 16.45 -11.01 -14.93
N ASN A 169 17.08 -11.86 -15.74
CA ASN A 169 16.37 -12.91 -16.48
C ASN A 169 15.62 -13.88 -15.55
N PHE A 170 16.26 -14.28 -14.45
CA PHE A 170 15.60 -15.09 -13.42
C PHE A 170 14.38 -14.36 -12.82
N MET A 171 14.53 -13.09 -12.45
CA MET A 171 13.45 -12.31 -11.86
C MET A 171 12.30 -12.07 -12.84
N ARG A 172 12.56 -11.97 -14.15
CA ARG A 172 11.50 -11.85 -15.17
C ARG A 172 10.78 -13.17 -15.41
N HIS A 173 11.54 -14.21 -15.75
CA HIS A 173 11.01 -15.49 -16.25
C HIS A 173 11.71 -16.69 -15.60
N PRO A 174 11.42 -16.99 -14.32
CA PRO A 174 12.01 -18.16 -13.67
C PRO A 174 11.39 -19.45 -14.22
N HIS A 175 12.21 -20.46 -14.50
CA HIS A 175 11.70 -21.77 -14.92
C HIS A 175 11.21 -22.52 -13.69
N LYS A 176 9.89 -22.73 -13.61
CA LYS A 176 9.24 -23.40 -12.50
C LYS A 176 9.23 -24.93 -12.65
N PRO A 177 9.24 -25.71 -11.56
CA PRO A 177 9.31 -25.25 -10.16
C PRO A 177 10.68 -24.70 -9.76
N VAL A 178 10.69 -23.59 -9.01
CA VAL A 178 11.88 -22.97 -8.43
C VAL A 178 12.04 -23.43 -6.99
N VAL A 179 13.22 -23.96 -6.68
CA VAL A 179 13.63 -24.32 -5.32
C VAL A 179 14.73 -23.36 -4.88
N ALA A 180 14.50 -22.63 -3.79
CA ALA A 180 15.51 -21.76 -3.19
C ALA A 180 15.96 -22.32 -1.84
N ILE A 181 17.22 -22.73 -1.77
CA ILE A 181 17.92 -23.18 -0.58
C ILE A 181 18.64 -21.97 0.02
N ILE A 182 18.19 -21.52 1.19
CA ILE A 182 18.69 -20.34 1.88
C ILE A 182 19.47 -20.79 3.12
N GLY A 183 20.78 -20.52 3.10
CA GLY A 183 21.72 -20.89 4.16
C GLY A 183 22.32 -19.71 4.92
N GLY A 184 23.25 -19.97 5.85
CA GLY A 184 23.98 -18.94 6.60
C GLY A 184 23.41 -18.67 8.00
N ALA A 185 23.79 -17.55 8.62
CA ALA A 185 23.52 -17.30 10.06
C ALA A 185 22.57 -16.14 10.39
N ASN A 186 22.30 -15.22 9.46
CA ASN A 186 21.54 -13.99 9.74
C ASN A 186 20.27 -13.93 8.87
N VAL A 187 19.08 -13.99 9.52
CA VAL A 187 17.77 -13.92 8.83
C VAL A 187 17.47 -12.50 8.36
N THR A 188 17.77 -11.50 9.19
CA THR A 188 17.37 -10.11 9.01
C THR A 188 17.88 -9.54 7.70
N VAL A 189 19.13 -9.84 7.33
CA VAL A 189 19.73 -9.37 6.06
C VAL A 189 19.07 -10.01 4.83
N LYS A 190 18.45 -11.20 4.97
CA LYS A 190 17.86 -11.95 3.86
C LYS A 190 16.35 -11.83 3.76
N VAL A 191 15.69 -11.26 4.78
CA VAL A 191 14.22 -11.24 4.90
C VAL A 191 13.56 -10.58 3.69
N GLN A 192 14.05 -9.42 3.26
CA GLN A 192 13.41 -8.66 2.18
C GLN A 192 13.54 -9.37 0.83
N ALA A 193 14.68 -10.00 0.54
CA ALA A 193 14.86 -10.83 -0.64
C ALA A 193 13.89 -12.02 -0.64
N MET A 194 13.73 -12.71 0.49
CA MET A 194 12.79 -13.83 0.62
C MET A 194 11.34 -13.40 0.44
N LYS A 195 10.94 -12.27 1.06
CA LYS A 195 9.61 -11.67 0.89
C LYS A 195 9.31 -11.43 -0.58
N ASN A 196 10.23 -10.80 -1.30
CA ASN A 196 10.05 -10.51 -2.72
C ASN A 196 9.96 -11.78 -3.58
N LEU A 197 10.79 -12.79 -3.29
CA LEU A 197 10.71 -14.07 -3.99
C LEU A 197 9.32 -14.72 -3.83
N ILE A 198 8.74 -14.66 -2.63
CA ILE A 198 7.40 -15.18 -2.33
C ILE A 198 6.32 -14.35 -3.00
N VAL A 199 6.28 -13.04 -2.71
CA VAL A 199 5.21 -12.12 -3.13
C VAL A 199 5.13 -12.01 -4.65
N TYR A 200 6.27 -12.00 -5.35
CA TYR A 200 6.31 -11.95 -6.80
C TYR A 200 6.22 -13.33 -7.47
N GLY A 201 5.94 -14.39 -6.70
CA GLY A 201 5.75 -15.75 -7.21
C GLY A 201 7.00 -16.31 -7.90
N LYS A 202 8.19 -15.90 -7.47
CA LYS A 202 9.49 -16.31 -8.06
C LYS A 202 10.09 -17.54 -7.39
N VAL A 203 9.52 -18.01 -6.30
CA VAL A 203 9.90 -19.24 -5.62
C VAL A 203 8.69 -20.14 -5.42
N ASP A 204 8.86 -21.45 -5.58
CA ASP A 204 7.81 -22.43 -5.30
C ASP A 204 8.13 -23.25 -4.04
N LYS A 205 9.42 -23.40 -3.69
CA LYS A 205 9.86 -24.03 -2.44
C LYS A 205 11.01 -23.26 -1.79
N LEU A 206 10.91 -23.02 -0.48
CA LEU A 206 11.98 -22.46 0.34
C LEU A 206 12.53 -23.53 1.27
N ILE A 207 13.83 -23.80 1.16
CA ILE A 207 14.53 -24.76 2.01
C ILE A 207 15.52 -23.98 2.88
N PHE A 208 15.34 -24.03 4.19
CA PHE A 208 16.24 -23.37 5.14
C PHE A 208 17.30 -24.33 5.65
N VAL A 209 18.56 -23.91 5.63
CA VAL A 209 19.71 -24.70 6.11
C VAL A 209 20.68 -23.82 6.91
N GLY A 210 21.48 -24.41 7.80
CA GLY A 210 22.39 -23.64 8.66
C GLY A 210 21.66 -22.79 9.70
N GLY A 211 22.35 -21.79 10.24
CA GLY A 211 21.86 -20.99 11.37
C GLY A 211 20.55 -20.23 11.16
N ILE A 212 20.29 -19.81 9.92
CA ILE A 212 19.07 -19.11 9.53
C ILE A 212 17.82 -19.94 9.79
N ALA A 213 17.92 -21.28 9.92
CA ALA A 213 16.77 -22.15 10.14
C ALA A 213 16.24 -22.12 11.58
N PHE A 214 17.06 -21.77 12.57
CA PHE A 214 16.66 -21.82 13.98
C PHE A 214 15.55 -20.82 14.36
N PRO A 215 15.53 -19.58 13.86
CA PRO A 215 14.40 -18.68 14.08
C PRO A 215 13.08 -19.27 13.55
N PHE A 216 13.09 -19.91 12.38
CA PHE A 216 11.90 -20.57 11.81
C PHE A 216 11.48 -21.80 12.59
N LEU A 217 12.44 -22.59 13.09
CA LEU A 217 12.15 -23.71 13.98
C LEU A 217 11.54 -23.22 15.30
N LYS A 218 12.04 -22.11 15.86
CA LYS A 218 11.46 -21.52 17.07
C LYS A 218 10.01 -21.08 16.86
N GLU A 219 9.71 -20.41 15.75
CA GLU A 219 8.35 -20.02 15.36
C GLU A 219 7.41 -21.21 15.16
N GLN A 220 7.93 -22.37 14.75
CA GLN A 220 7.17 -23.63 14.64
C GLN A 220 7.04 -24.37 15.99
N GLY A 221 7.44 -23.76 17.10
CA GLY A 221 7.27 -24.29 18.45
C GLY A 221 8.41 -25.18 18.95
N TYR A 222 9.54 -25.26 18.24
CA TYR A 222 10.70 -26.05 18.67
C TYR A 222 11.56 -25.27 19.67
N ASP A 223 12.10 -25.98 20.68
CA ASP A 223 13.01 -25.40 21.68
C ASP A 223 14.45 -25.40 21.18
N VAL A 224 14.84 -24.32 20.49
CA VAL A 224 16.15 -24.15 19.82
C VAL A 224 16.90 -22.89 20.29
N ASP A 225 16.55 -22.38 21.46
CA ASP A 225 17.00 -21.08 21.96
C ASP A 225 18.52 -20.92 22.07
N ASN A 226 19.23 -22.00 22.40
CA ASN A 226 20.68 -22.01 22.53
C ASN A 226 21.42 -22.18 21.18
N CYS A 227 20.68 -22.37 20.08
CA CYS A 227 21.23 -22.53 18.72
C CYS A 227 21.10 -21.25 17.87
N MET A 228 20.42 -20.22 18.38
CA MET A 228 20.29 -18.92 17.72
C MET A 228 21.66 -18.22 17.71
N PHE A 229 22.03 -17.64 16.56
CA PHE A 229 23.34 -16.99 16.38
C PHE A 229 23.31 -15.53 16.86
N GLU A 230 22.13 -14.92 16.91
CA GLU A 230 21.88 -13.59 17.44
C GLU A 230 21.98 -13.59 18.97
N GLN A 231 23.10 -13.07 19.48
CA GLN A 231 23.41 -13.07 20.93
C GLN A 231 22.68 -11.97 21.71
N GLU A 232 22.34 -10.87 21.03
CA GLU A 232 21.60 -9.75 21.64
C GLU A 232 20.09 -9.99 21.58
N GLN A 233 19.39 -9.61 22.65
CA GLN A 233 17.94 -9.82 22.79
C GLN A 233 17.12 -9.14 21.68
N ASP A 234 17.52 -7.94 21.28
CA ASP A 234 16.84 -7.17 20.22
C ASP A 234 17.05 -7.82 18.85
N SER A 235 18.29 -8.19 18.53
CA SER A 235 18.64 -8.92 17.30
C SER A 235 17.87 -10.23 17.17
N ARG A 236 17.71 -10.95 18.28
CA ARG A 236 16.95 -12.21 18.33
C ARG A 236 15.45 -12.00 18.13
N SER A 237 14.88 -10.98 18.75
CA SER A 237 13.46 -10.63 18.58
C SER A 237 13.17 -10.24 17.12
N GLN A 238 14.09 -9.49 16.50
CA GLN A 238 14.01 -9.12 15.09
C GLN A 238 14.10 -10.33 14.15
N ALA A 239 14.96 -11.31 14.46
CA ALA A 239 15.10 -12.54 13.69
C ALA A 239 13.83 -13.41 13.76
N LEU A 240 13.20 -13.51 14.94
CA LEU A 240 11.93 -14.21 15.14
C LEU A 240 10.81 -13.55 14.35
N TYR A 241 10.64 -12.24 14.50
CA TYR A 241 9.67 -11.47 13.72
C TYR A 241 9.86 -11.69 12.21
N SER A 242 11.11 -11.60 11.73
CA SER A 242 11.45 -11.84 10.33
C SER A 242 11.07 -13.24 9.85
N ALA A 243 11.27 -14.26 10.69
CA ALA A 243 10.86 -15.63 10.41
C ALA A 243 9.33 -15.77 10.36
N THR A 244 8.59 -15.17 11.31
CA THR A 244 7.11 -15.14 11.32
C THR A 244 6.58 -14.55 10.01
N VAL A 245 7.09 -13.38 9.61
CA VAL A 245 6.66 -12.71 8.37
C VAL A 245 6.87 -13.60 7.15
N VAL A 246 8.03 -14.25 7.04
CA VAL A 246 8.34 -15.11 5.88
C VAL A 246 7.47 -16.37 5.87
N LEU A 247 7.21 -16.98 7.04
CA LEU A 247 6.33 -18.16 7.15
C LEU A 247 4.89 -17.84 6.75
N GLU A 248 4.35 -16.71 7.24
CA GLU A 248 2.99 -16.29 6.91
C GLU A 248 2.83 -15.92 5.42
N LEU A 249 3.82 -15.23 4.84
CA LEU A 249 3.84 -14.98 3.41
C LEU A 249 3.92 -16.28 2.62
N ALA A 250 4.82 -17.19 2.98
CA ALA A 250 4.95 -18.46 2.27
C ALA A 250 3.64 -19.25 2.30
N LYS A 251 2.96 -19.29 3.44
CA LYS A 251 1.64 -19.90 3.60
C LYS A 251 0.59 -19.21 2.73
N GLY A 252 0.52 -17.88 2.75
CA GLY A 252 -0.45 -17.09 1.98
C GLY A 252 -0.29 -17.23 0.46
N TYR A 253 0.95 -17.40 -0.01
CA TYR A 253 1.26 -17.54 -1.44
C TYR A 253 1.47 -19.00 -1.90
N GLY A 254 1.26 -19.98 -1.01
CA GLY A 254 1.36 -21.41 -1.34
C GLY A 254 2.79 -21.89 -1.61
N VAL A 255 3.80 -21.25 -1.03
CA VAL A 255 5.21 -21.66 -1.11
C VAL A 255 5.50 -22.75 -0.08
N ASP A 256 6.07 -23.87 -0.53
CA ASP A 256 6.42 -25.01 0.33
C ASP A 256 7.69 -24.70 1.13
N VAL A 257 7.55 -24.54 2.44
CA VAL A 257 8.67 -24.28 3.36
C VAL A 257 9.19 -25.59 3.94
N VAL A 258 10.50 -25.79 3.85
CA VAL A 258 11.21 -26.98 4.33
C VAL A 258 12.24 -26.56 5.37
N LEU A 259 12.09 -27.10 6.59
CA LEU A 259 13.00 -26.90 7.71
C LEU A 259 13.82 -28.16 7.98
N PRO A 260 15.03 -28.04 8.57
CA PRO A 260 15.83 -29.19 8.99
C PRO A 260 15.08 -30.05 10.01
N VAL A 261 15.33 -31.37 9.98
CA VAL A 261 14.75 -32.35 10.92
C VAL A 261 15.78 -32.94 11.87
N ASP A 262 17.06 -32.77 11.57
CA ASP A 262 18.20 -33.16 12.39
C ASP A 262 19.44 -32.30 12.07
N HIS A 263 20.35 -32.17 13.04
CA HIS A 263 21.58 -31.39 12.94
C HIS A 263 22.76 -32.16 13.52
N PHE A 264 23.95 -31.95 12.95
CA PHE A 264 25.20 -32.30 13.61
C PHE A 264 25.56 -31.21 14.62
N MET A 265 25.64 -31.62 15.88
CA MET A 265 25.89 -30.73 17.00
C MET A 265 27.12 -31.17 17.79
N ALA A 266 27.93 -30.22 18.25
CA ALA A 266 29.17 -30.50 18.98
C ALA A 266 29.40 -29.48 20.11
N LYS A 267 30.34 -29.76 21.02
CA LYS A 267 30.77 -28.76 22.02
C LYS A 267 31.41 -27.57 21.31
N PRO A 268 31.44 -26.37 21.93
CA PRO A 268 32.13 -25.20 21.38
C PRO A 268 33.58 -25.46 20.94
N THR A 269 34.25 -26.45 21.56
CA THR A 269 35.60 -26.91 21.21
C THR A 269 35.68 -27.74 19.93
N GLY A 270 34.56 -28.06 19.28
CA GLY A 270 34.47 -28.84 18.04
C GLY A 270 34.60 -30.36 18.20
N LEU A 271 34.83 -30.87 19.42
CA LEU A 271 35.07 -32.30 19.68
C LEU A 271 33.77 -33.09 19.89
N ASN A 272 33.74 -34.32 19.34
CA ASN A 272 32.66 -35.32 19.45
C ASN A 272 31.30 -34.86 18.90
N PRO A 273 31.15 -34.71 17.57
CA PRO A 273 29.86 -34.37 16.96
C PRO A 273 28.85 -35.51 17.14
N GLU A 274 27.60 -35.16 17.46
CA GLU A 274 26.45 -36.06 17.52
C GLU A 274 25.37 -35.61 16.53
N ASN A 275 24.73 -36.54 15.83
CA ASN A 275 23.52 -36.24 15.06
C ASN A 275 22.30 -36.21 15.97
N VAL A 276 21.61 -35.07 16.02
CA VAL A 276 20.46 -34.86 16.91
C VAL A 276 19.24 -34.42 16.13
N LYS A 277 18.13 -35.16 16.30
CA LYS A 277 16.82 -34.79 15.76
C LYS A 277 16.32 -33.51 16.41
N VAL A 278 15.67 -32.64 15.63
CA VAL A 278 15.18 -31.34 16.11
C VAL A 278 14.24 -31.47 17.32
N ASN A 279 13.36 -32.48 17.34
CA ASN A 279 12.48 -32.78 18.48
C ASN A 279 13.23 -33.14 19.78
N ASN A 280 14.49 -33.57 19.69
CA ASN A 280 15.30 -34.02 20.82
C ASN A 280 16.36 -33.00 21.23
N ILE A 281 16.31 -31.76 20.71
CA ILE A 281 17.21 -30.67 21.09
C ILE A 281 16.92 -30.20 22.52
N LYS A 282 15.67 -30.30 22.99
CA LYS A 282 15.31 -29.89 24.35
C LYS A 282 16.06 -30.72 25.41
N GLY A 283 16.66 -30.05 26.40
CA GLY A 283 17.29 -30.66 27.58
C GLY A 283 18.70 -31.25 27.40
N ARG A 284 19.18 -31.43 26.16
CA ARG A 284 20.54 -31.93 25.88
C ARG A 284 21.58 -30.81 25.68
N PHE A 285 21.15 -29.55 25.48
CA PHE A 285 21.95 -28.52 24.79
C PHE A 285 22.18 -27.21 25.57
N SER A 286 22.57 -27.28 26.84
CA SER A 286 23.19 -26.10 27.50
C SER A 286 24.68 -25.94 27.13
N ARG A 287 25.32 -26.96 26.54
CA ARG A 287 26.78 -27.04 26.31
C ARG A 287 27.21 -27.38 24.88
N LEU A 288 26.27 -27.45 23.93
CA LEU A 288 26.50 -27.94 22.56
C LEU A 288 25.87 -26.94 21.56
N LYS A 289 26.49 -26.75 20.40
CA LYS A 289 26.04 -25.88 19.30
C LYS A 289 25.80 -26.69 18.03
N ALA A 290 24.87 -26.25 17.18
CA ALA A 290 24.69 -26.80 15.84
C ALA A 290 25.73 -26.23 14.87
N TYR A 291 26.39 -27.11 14.13
CA TYR A 291 27.45 -26.73 13.19
C TYR A 291 27.13 -27.13 11.74
N ASP A 292 26.26 -28.13 11.53
CA ASP A 292 25.83 -28.58 10.21
C ASP A 292 24.47 -29.32 10.28
N ILE A 293 23.87 -29.64 9.14
CA ILE A 293 22.62 -30.41 9.03
C ILE A 293 22.88 -31.92 9.02
N GLY A 294 21.91 -32.70 9.53
CA GLY A 294 22.02 -34.16 9.60
C GLY A 294 21.53 -34.92 8.35
N PRO A 295 21.73 -36.25 8.30
CA PRO A 295 21.35 -37.11 7.18
C PRO A 295 19.82 -37.18 6.93
N GLY A 296 18.99 -37.03 7.97
CA GLY A 296 17.54 -36.96 7.81
C GLY A 296 17.12 -35.73 7.01
N THR A 297 17.76 -34.60 7.29
CA THR A 297 17.57 -33.33 6.57
C THR A 297 18.02 -33.44 5.13
N LEU A 298 19.18 -34.04 4.86
CA LEU A 298 19.65 -34.28 3.49
C LEU A 298 18.68 -35.13 2.67
N THR A 299 18.13 -36.18 3.27
CA THR A 299 17.11 -37.03 2.63
C THR A 299 15.84 -36.23 2.30
N LEU A 300 15.41 -35.34 3.21
CA LEU A 300 14.26 -34.47 2.99
C LEU A 300 14.51 -33.47 1.85
N ILE A 301 15.69 -32.84 1.83
CA ILE A 301 16.09 -31.91 0.78
C ILE A 301 16.08 -32.61 -0.58
N GLN A 302 16.72 -33.78 -0.69
CA GLN A 302 16.74 -34.57 -1.92
C GLN A 302 15.32 -34.86 -2.44
N LYS A 303 14.40 -35.22 -1.54
CA LYS A 303 12.99 -35.46 -1.92
C LYS A 303 12.31 -34.18 -2.43
N LYS A 304 12.53 -33.05 -1.76
CA LYS A 304 11.88 -31.76 -2.06
C LYS A 304 12.44 -31.07 -3.29
N MET A 305 13.69 -31.38 -3.68
CA MET A 305 14.32 -30.87 -4.90
C MET A 305 13.87 -31.56 -6.19
N ARG A 306 13.19 -32.72 -6.11
CA ARG A 306 12.77 -33.47 -7.31
C ARG A 306 11.90 -32.62 -8.24
N GLY A 307 12.23 -32.65 -9.53
CA GLY A 307 11.49 -31.94 -10.58
C GLY A 307 11.71 -30.43 -10.60
N ALA A 308 12.64 -29.89 -9.80
CA ALA A 308 13.05 -28.49 -9.92
C ALA A 308 13.53 -28.20 -11.35
N LYS A 309 13.15 -27.02 -11.85
CA LYS A 309 13.64 -26.48 -13.14
C LYS A 309 14.58 -25.30 -12.93
N THR A 310 14.51 -24.66 -11.77
CA THR A 310 15.52 -23.72 -11.29
C THR A 310 15.85 -24.01 -9.84
N ILE A 311 17.14 -24.01 -9.50
CA ILE A 311 17.63 -24.17 -8.14
C ILE A 311 18.48 -22.96 -7.79
N ILE A 312 18.11 -22.26 -6.73
CA ILE A 312 18.95 -21.23 -6.10
C ILE A 312 19.53 -21.83 -4.83
N PHE A 313 20.83 -21.79 -4.67
CA PHE A 313 21.49 -22.13 -3.42
C PHE A 313 22.31 -20.92 -2.96
N ASN A 314 21.83 -20.23 -1.93
CA ASN A 314 22.43 -19.01 -1.41
C ASN A 314 22.71 -19.13 0.09
N GLY A 315 23.96 -19.48 0.41
CA GLY A 315 24.45 -19.73 1.76
C GLY A 315 24.92 -21.17 1.92
N ILE A 316 25.44 -21.49 3.10
CA ILE A 316 25.97 -22.82 3.44
C ILE A 316 25.17 -23.43 4.58
N ALA A 317 25.13 -24.77 4.66
CA ALA A 317 24.46 -25.50 5.73
C ALA A 317 25.38 -25.68 6.95
N GLY A 318 26.64 -26.02 6.69
CA GLY A 318 27.74 -26.05 7.64
C GLY A 318 29.00 -25.39 7.09
N LYS A 319 30.02 -25.24 7.93
CA LYS A 319 31.28 -24.55 7.61
C LYS A 319 32.09 -25.34 6.58
N TYR A 320 32.09 -24.88 5.33
CA TYR A 320 32.78 -25.57 4.23
C TYR A 320 34.31 -25.58 4.43
N GLU A 321 34.86 -24.67 5.23
CA GLU A 321 36.27 -24.61 5.58
C GLU A 321 36.69 -25.74 6.53
N ASP A 322 35.77 -26.25 7.35
CA ASP A 322 35.99 -27.21 8.42
C ASP A 322 35.68 -28.64 7.95
N GLU A 323 36.68 -29.53 8.00
CA GLU A 323 36.53 -30.93 7.53
C GLU A 323 35.48 -31.73 8.32
N ILE A 324 35.16 -31.33 9.56
CA ILE A 324 34.19 -32.03 10.41
C ILE A 324 32.75 -31.56 10.13
N PHE A 325 32.58 -30.29 9.73
CA PHE A 325 31.28 -29.63 9.62
C PHE A 325 30.95 -29.10 8.22
N CYS A 326 31.58 -29.66 7.18
CA CYS A 326 31.28 -29.34 5.78
C CYS A 326 30.30 -30.31 5.11
N HIS A 327 30.03 -31.45 5.72
CA HIS A 327 29.34 -32.59 5.11
C HIS A 327 27.96 -32.24 4.52
N GLY A 328 27.14 -31.47 5.23
CA GLY A 328 25.82 -31.05 4.78
C GLY A 328 25.90 -30.09 3.61
N THR A 329 26.83 -29.12 3.64
CA THR A 329 27.08 -28.20 2.53
C THR A 329 27.56 -28.96 1.28
N ASP A 330 28.54 -29.85 1.44
CA ASP A 330 29.10 -30.65 0.35
C ASP A 330 28.04 -31.56 -0.28
N HIS A 331 27.20 -32.19 0.54
CA HIS A 331 26.15 -33.08 0.04
C HIS A 331 25.03 -32.31 -0.68
N ILE A 332 24.66 -31.12 -0.20
CA ILE A 332 23.73 -30.25 -0.94
C ILE A 332 24.32 -29.89 -2.31
N LEU A 333 25.61 -29.54 -2.39
CA LEU A 333 26.26 -29.25 -3.67
C LEU A 333 26.22 -30.45 -4.61
N ASP A 334 26.53 -31.65 -4.11
CA ASP A 334 26.45 -32.89 -4.91
C ASP A 334 25.01 -33.13 -5.43
N LEU A 335 23.98 -32.88 -4.60
CA LEU A 335 22.56 -32.96 -4.99
C LEU A 335 22.17 -31.91 -6.04
N VAL A 336 22.62 -30.67 -5.84
CA VAL A 336 22.37 -29.55 -6.76
C VAL A 336 23.00 -29.83 -8.12
N PHE A 337 24.25 -30.27 -8.16
CA PHE A 337 24.97 -30.59 -9.39
C PHE A 337 24.38 -31.81 -10.11
N ALA A 338 23.89 -32.81 -9.39
CA ALA A 338 23.18 -33.94 -9.99
C ALA A 338 21.89 -33.55 -10.74
N CYS A 339 21.33 -32.36 -10.47
CA CYS A 339 20.12 -31.86 -11.13
C CYS A 339 20.41 -31.09 -12.45
N GLU A 340 21.67 -30.95 -12.88
CA GLU A 340 22.05 -30.05 -13.98
C GLU A 340 21.33 -30.35 -15.32
N ALA A 341 21.01 -31.62 -15.59
CA ALA A 341 20.38 -32.01 -16.85
C ALA A 341 19.01 -31.33 -17.01
N GLU A 342 18.30 -31.10 -15.91
CA GLU A 342 16.93 -30.60 -15.90
C GLU A 342 16.78 -29.20 -15.29
N SER A 343 17.75 -28.76 -14.49
CA SER A 343 17.70 -27.50 -13.74
C SER A 343 18.70 -26.47 -14.24
N LYS A 344 18.29 -25.19 -14.20
CA LYS A 344 19.22 -24.06 -14.12
C LYS A 344 19.67 -23.91 -12.67
N ILE A 345 20.98 -23.90 -12.42
CA ILE A 345 21.54 -23.81 -11.07
C ILE A 345 22.11 -22.41 -10.87
N ILE A 346 21.76 -21.79 -9.73
CA ILE A 346 22.23 -20.46 -9.32
C ILE A 346 22.89 -20.61 -7.95
N LEU A 347 24.20 -20.35 -7.86
CA LEU A 347 24.94 -20.38 -6.60
C LEU A 347 25.28 -18.96 -6.14
N GLY A 348 24.96 -18.63 -4.89
CA GLY A 348 25.37 -17.38 -4.24
C GLY A 348 26.78 -17.44 -3.65
N LEU A 349 27.35 -16.29 -3.25
CA LEU A 349 28.76 -16.11 -2.89
C LEU A 349 29.38 -17.23 -2.04
N HIS A 350 28.86 -17.49 -0.84
CA HIS A 350 29.41 -18.54 0.04
C HIS A 350 29.23 -19.96 -0.53
N SER A 351 28.15 -20.20 -1.28
CA SER A 351 27.92 -21.47 -1.96
C SER A 351 28.86 -21.65 -3.17
N VAL A 352 29.26 -20.56 -3.84
CA VAL A 352 30.29 -20.55 -4.88
C VAL A 352 31.65 -20.91 -4.28
N ALA A 353 32.03 -20.31 -3.14
CA ALA A 353 33.27 -20.64 -2.45
C ALA A 353 33.32 -22.12 -2.03
N ALA A 354 32.23 -22.64 -1.46
CA ALA A 354 32.09 -24.05 -1.13
C ALA A 354 32.19 -24.95 -2.38
N ALA A 355 31.51 -24.59 -3.47
CA ALA A 355 31.58 -25.30 -4.74
C ALA A 355 32.99 -25.34 -5.33
N GLN A 356 33.74 -24.23 -5.25
CA GLN A 356 35.13 -24.17 -5.71
C GLN A 356 36.04 -25.08 -4.89
N LYS A 357 35.92 -25.07 -3.55
CA LYS A 357 36.65 -26.00 -2.68
C LYS A 357 36.32 -27.46 -3.04
N ARG A 358 35.03 -27.76 -3.25
CA ARG A 358 34.52 -29.11 -3.58
C ARG A 358 34.98 -29.61 -4.95
N LEU A 359 34.98 -28.76 -5.97
CA LEU A 359 35.33 -29.12 -7.35
C LEU A 359 36.85 -29.06 -7.62
N GLY A 360 37.61 -28.30 -6.83
CA GLY A 360 39.03 -28.06 -7.04
C GLY A 360 39.28 -27.38 -8.40
N LYS A 361 40.09 -28.01 -9.26
CA LYS A 361 40.39 -27.51 -10.61
C LYS A 361 39.30 -27.82 -11.65
N LYS A 362 38.25 -28.57 -11.30
CA LYS A 362 37.19 -28.95 -12.23
C LYS A 362 36.23 -27.78 -12.45
N SER A 363 35.79 -27.60 -13.69
CA SER A 363 34.74 -26.65 -14.02
C SER A 363 33.40 -27.07 -13.40
N PRO A 364 32.53 -26.13 -13.02
CA PRO A 364 31.18 -26.45 -12.60
C PRO A 364 30.35 -27.05 -13.75
N PRO A 365 29.24 -27.73 -13.43
CA PRO A 365 28.29 -28.26 -14.41
C PRO A 365 27.78 -27.17 -15.38
N ALA A 366 27.49 -27.51 -16.64
CA ALA A 366 27.36 -26.54 -17.74
C ALA A 366 26.21 -25.53 -17.57
N ARG A 367 25.17 -25.89 -16.79
CA ARG A 367 24.00 -25.03 -16.49
C ARG A 367 24.06 -24.38 -15.11
N THR A 368 25.28 -24.20 -14.59
CA THR A 368 25.55 -23.55 -13.31
C THR A 368 25.99 -22.10 -13.52
N TYR A 369 25.22 -21.18 -12.97
CA TYR A 369 25.52 -19.76 -12.90
C TYR A 369 26.10 -19.47 -11.51
N LEU A 370 27.36 -19.08 -11.48
CA LEU A 370 28.05 -18.67 -10.26
C LEU A 370 27.80 -17.17 -10.07
N PHE A 371 27.19 -16.80 -8.95
CA PHE A 371 26.95 -15.40 -8.61
C PHE A 371 27.88 -14.98 -7.48
N THR A 372 28.84 -14.14 -7.83
CA THR A 372 29.82 -13.56 -6.93
C THR A 372 29.39 -12.19 -6.40
N ILE A 373 28.34 -11.57 -6.95
CA ILE A 373 27.74 -10.30 -6.47
C ILE A 373 27.30 -10.31 -4.97
N GLY A 374 27.29 -11.45 -4.27
CA GLY A 374 27.18 -11.49 -2.81
C GLY A 374 25.99 -10.72 -2.22
N GLU A 375 26.28 -9.76 -1.34
CA GLU A 375 25.27 -8.87 -0.75
C GLU A 375 24.55 -8.01 -1.81
N ALA A 376 25.24 -7.59 -2.88
CA ALA A 376 24.60 -6.89 -3.99
C ALA A 376 23.50 -7.75 -4.66
N ALA A 377 23.65 -9.07 -4.71
CA ALA A 377 22.58 -9.97 -5.17
C ALA A 377 21.35 -9.91 -4.26
N LEU A 378 21.57 -9.93 -2.95
CA LEU A 378 20.48 -9.86 -1.96
C LEU A 378 19.77 -8.52 -2.04
N LYS A 379 20.51 -7.41 -2.14
CA LYS A 379 19.99 -6.06 -2.35
C LYS A 379 19.18 -5.97 -3.64
N PHE A 380 19.69 -6.53 -4.73
CA PHE A 380 18.95 -6.62 -6.00
C PHE A 380 17.64 -7.41 -5.86
N LEU A 381 17.68 -8.58 -5.24
CA LEU A 381 16.47 -9.40 -4.98
C LEU A 381 15.51 -8.72 -4.00
N ALA A 382 16.02 -7.92 -3.07
CA ALA A 382 15.27 -7.06 -2.16
C ALA A 382 14.65 -5.84 -2.86
N GLY A 383 15.03 -5.56 -4.12
CA GLY A 383 14.55 -4.42 -4.90
C GLY A 383 15.30 -3.11 -4.61
N GLU A 384 16.43 -3.19 -3.91
CA GLU A 384 17.30 -2.05 -3.62
C GLU A 384 18.11 -1.62 -4.84
N ARG A 385 18.53 -0.35 -4.84
CA ARG A 385 19.38 0.19 -5.90
C ARG A 385 20.83 -0.28 -5.72
N LEU A 386 21.40 -0.84 -6.77
CA LEU A 386 22.84 -1.07 -6.86
C LEU A 386 23.52 0.24 -7.28
N THR A 387 23.82 1.07 -6.29
CA THR A 387 24.19 2.47 -6.50
C THR A 387 25.42 2.66 -7.38
N ALA A 388 26.39 1.75 -7.36
CA ALA A 388 27.58 1.85 -8.23
C ALA A 388 27.22 1.70 -9.73
N LEU A 389 26.12 0.99 -10.06
CA LEU A 389 25.68 0.81 -11.45
C LEU A 389 25.10 2.06 -12.08
N ASN A 390 24.58 3.00 -11.27
CA ASN A 390 24.01 4.26 -11.76
C ASN A 390 25.05 5.13 -12.47
N HIS A 391 26.32 4.88 -12.17
CA HIS A 391 27.46 5.63 -12.66
C HIS A 391 28.08 5.04 -13.94
N LEU A 392 27.54 3.93 -14.45
CA LEU A 392 28.02 3.24 -15.65
C LEU A 392 27.11 3.53 -16.85
N ASP A 393 27.69 3.66 -18.04
CA ASP A 393 27.06 4.11 -19.28
C ASP A 393 26.34 2.99 -20.04
N ASP A 394 26.81 1.75 -19.94
CA ASP A 394 26.59 0.69 -20.93
C ASP A 394 25.68 -0.47 -20.49
N LEU A 395 24.99 -0.31 -19.35
CA LEU A 395 24.11 -1.33 -18.81
C LEU A 395 22.72 -1.28 -19.48
N PRO A 396 22.23 -2.38 -20.08
CA PRO A 396 20.86 -2.48 -20.63
C PRO A 396 19.76 -2.26 -19.57
N VAL A 397 20.14 -2.35 -18.30
CA VAL A 397 19.23 -2.33 -17.15
C VAL A 397 18.81 -0.89 -16.76
N LYS A 398 19.35 0.18 -17.38
CA LYS A 398 18.93 1.57 -17.08
C LYS A 398 17.44 1.85 -17.27
N ALA A 399 16.76 1.12 -18.17
CA ALA A 399 15.31 1.25 -18.37
C ALA A 399 14.46 0.53 -17.30
N HIS A 400 15.03 -0.43 -16.57
CA HIS A 400 14.30 -1.34 -15.67
C HIS A 400 14.81 -1.31 -14.22
N LEU A 401 15.96 -0.67 -13.97
CA LEU A 401 16.46 -0.26 -12.65
C LEU A 401 15.89 1.08 -12.18
N LYS A 402 14.90 1.67 -12.87
CA LYS A 402 14.02 2.61 -12.17
C LYS A 402 13.20 1.76 -11.20
N PRO A 403 13.52 1.76 -9.89
CA PRO A 403 12.53 1.28 -8.97
C PRO A 403 11.33 2.22 -9.11
N LYS A 404 10.13 1.71 -8.84
CA LYS A 404 9.08 2.59 -8.30
C LYS A 404 9.78 3.44 -7.23
N GLU A 405 9.71 4.77 -7.31
CA GLU A 405 10.47 5.67 -6.42
C GLU A 405 10.60 5.01 -5.04
N PRO A 406 11.83 4.77 -4.52
CA PRO A 406 11.94 4.21 -3.19
C PRO A 406 11.07 5.10 -2.33
N ALA A 407 10.13 4.50 -1.59
CA ALA A 407 9.52 5.22 -0.49
C ALA A 407 10.71 5.82 0.26
N LYS A 408 10.82 7.16 0.28
CA LYS A 408 11.90 7.85 1.01
C LYS A 408 11.98 7.13 2.35
N GLU A 409 13.15 6.62 2.74
CA GLU A 409 13.27 5.94 4.04
C GLU A 409 12.83 6.95 5.09
N LYS A 410 11.63 6.71 5.61
CA LYS A 410 10.99 7.58 6.57
C LYS A 410 11.34 7.05 7.94
N ILE A 411 12.02 7.85 8.76
CA ILE A 411 12.33 7.48 10.13
C ILE A 411 11.04 7.45 10.95
N ASN A 412 10.86 6.47 11.82
CA ASN A 412 9.71 6.49 12.72
C ASN A 412 9.95 7.53 13.82
N LEU A 413 9.20 8.64 13.84
CA LEU A 413 9.24 9.69 14.86
C LEU A 413 9.03 9.14 16.29
N ASN A 414 8.29 8.05 16.43
CA ASN A 414 8.07 7.37 17.71
C ASN A 414 9.20 6.41 18.10
N ALA A 415 10.08 6.05 17.17
CA ALA A 415 11.27 5.26 17.48
C ALA A 415 12.55 6.11 17.49
N ALA A 416 12.52 7.29 16.86
CA ALA A 416 13.67 8.12 16.63
C ALA A 416 14.23 8.71 17.94
N ASN A 417 15.56 8.68 18.08
CA ASN A 417 16.29 9.40 19.12
C ASN A 417 16.88 10.72 18.57
N ILE A 418 17.46 11.55 19.46
CA ILE A 418 18.01 12.87 19.09
C ILE A 418 19.04 12.75 17.95
N GLY A 419 19.95 11.76 18.03
CA GLY A 419 20.99 11.57 17.03
C GLY A 419 20.44 11.13 15.67
N GLU A 420 19.35 10.36 15.65
CA GLU A 420 18.66 9.98 14.41
C GLU A 420 17.91 11.17 13.80
N LEU A 421 17.22 11.98 14.61
CA LEU A 421 16.58 13.23 14.16
C LEU A 421 17.61 14.22 13.58
N GLU A 422 18.77 14.36 14.22
CA GLU A 422 19.86 15.22 13.74
C GLU A 422 20.46 14.70 12.43
N LYS A 423 20.76 13.40 12.37
CA LYS A 423 21.53 12.81 11.26
C LYS A 423 20.68 12.53 10.02
N PHE A 424 19.45 12.04 10.18
CA PHE A 424 18.56 11.71 9.05
C PHE A 424 17.75 12.89 8.55
N LEU A 425 17.29 13.77 9.45
CA LEU A 425 16.44 14.90 9.08
C LEU A 425 17.22 16.22 8.98
N GLN A 426 18.51 16.24 9.36
CA GLN A 426 19.39 17.41 9.32
C GLN A 426 18.74 18.63 9.99
N ILE A 427 18.25 18.45 11.23
CA ILE A 427 17.59 19.47 12.05
C ILE A 427 18.56 19.90 13.15
N GLU A 428 18.46 21.16 13.59
CA GLU A 428 19.29 21.67 14.68
C GLU A 428 19.03 20.93 16.00
N ASN A 429 20.09 20.74 16.80
CA ASN A 429 20.06 20.00 18.07
C ASN A 429 18.98 20.49 19.04
N GLY A 430 18.73 21.80 19.08
CA GLY A 430 17.67 22.40 19.90
C GLY A 430 16.28 21.93 19.49
N ILE A 431 16.02 21.80 18.19
CA ILE A 431 14.74 21.36 17.66
C ILE A 431 14.56 19.85 17.86
N ALA A 432 15.60 19.04 17.60
CA ALA A 432 15.57 17.61 17.86
C ALA A 432 15.27 17.28 19.34
N LYS A 433 15.85 18.05 20.29
CA LYS A 433 15.52 17.95 21.72
C LYS A 433 14.07 18.32 22.02
N ASN A 434 13.57 19.38 21.42
CA ASN A 434 12.18 19.82 21.61
C ASN A 434 11.19 18.76 21.08
N ILE A 435 11.51 18.10 19.96
CA ILE A 435 10.71 16.99 19.41
C ILE A 435 10.67 15.82 20.41
N ILE A 436 11.82 15.38 20.93
CA ILE A 436 11.85 14.26 21.90
C ILE A 436 11.17 14.62 23.22
N ASN A 437 11.28 15.87 23.69
CA ASN A 437 10.60 16.31 24.91
C ASN A 437 9.08 16.36 24.73
N TYR A 438 8.62 16.91 23.61
CA TYR A 438 7.19 16.96 23.29
C TYR A 438 6.60 15.55 23.15
N LYS A 439 7.33 14.61 22.54
CA LYS A 439 6.95 13.18 22.51
C LYS A 439 6.73 12.61 23.92
N LYS A 440 7.62 12.93 24.88
CA LYS A 440 7.46 12.45 26.26
C LYS A 440 6.20 13.00 26.94
N GLU A 441 5.74 14.18 26.52
CA GLU A 441 4.51 14.81 27.03
C GLU A 441 3.25 14.16 26.43
N ILE A 442 3.27 13.82 25.13
CA ILE A 442 2.11 13.27 24.42
C ILE A 442 2.10 11.73 24.35
N GLY A 443 3.17 11.06 24.78
CA GLY A 443 3.38 9.62 24.67
C GLY A 443 3.96 9.21 23.32
N GLU A 444 3.14 9.28 22.28
CA GLU A 444 3.53 8.98 20.90
C GLU A 444 2.96 10.02 19.93
N TYR A 445 3.72 10.33 18.88
CA TYR A 445 3.23 11.02 17.69
C TYR A 445 2.27 10.10 16.94
N GLU A 446 1.00 10.45 16.86
CA GLU A 446 0.05 9.75 16.00
C GLU A 446 0.25 10.18 14.53
N ARG A 447 0.74 11.41 14.31
CA ARG A 447 0.91 12.03 12.99
C ARG A 447 2.09 12.99 12.99
N VAL A 448 2.70 13.20 11.82
CA VAL A 448 3.84 14.12 11.68
C VAL A 448 3.44 15.59 11.90
N SER A 449 2.17 15.94 11.67
CA SER A 449 1.58 17.29 11.87
C SER A 449 1.75 17.83 13.28
N GLN A 450 1.80 16.97 14.30
CA GLN A 450 1.95 17.35 15.70
C GLN A 450 3.29 18.04 15.99
N LEU A 451 4.26 17.98 15.06
CA LEU A 451 5.51 18.72 15.13
C LEU A 451 5.32 20.24 15.08
N PHE A 452 4.21 20.77 14.57
CA PHE A 452 3.93 22.21 14.65
C PHE A 452 3.75 22.74 16.08
N SER A 453 3.39 21.86 17.02
CA SER A 453 3.27 22.20 18.43
C SER A 453 4.61 22.14 19.17
N VAL A 454 5.67 21.68 18.50
CA VAL A 454 7.02 21.63 19.06
C VAL A 454 7.67 23.01 18.91
N SER A 455 8.09 23.57 20.04
CA SER A 455 8.78 24.85 20.08
C SER A 455 10.00 24.85 19.15
N GLY A 456 10.08 25.85 18.26
CA GLY A 456 11.18 26.02 17.30
C GLY A 456 11.01 25.26 15.98
N VAL A 457 9.97 24.44 15.78
CA VAL A 457 9.70 23.83 14.46
C VAL A 457 8.97 24.82 13.55
N THR A 458 9.67 25.28 12.52
CA THR A 458 9.12 26.14 11.44
C THR A 458 8.48 25.30 10.33
N LEU A 459 7.71 25.94 9.43
CA LEU A 459 7.15 25.27 8.25
C LEU A 459 8.22 24.60 7.36
N LYS A 460 9.42 25.19 7.31
CA LYS A 460 10.58 24.68 6.57
C LYS A 460 11.10 23.38 7.19
N GLU A 461 11.24 23.34 8.52
CA GLU A 461 11.65 22.12 9.24
C GLU A 461 10.57 21.06 9.20
N TYR A 462 9.30 21.44 9.41
CA TYR A 462 8.17 20.53 9.28
C TYR A 462 8.13 19.82 7.92
N THR A 463 8.31 20.58 6.83
CA THR A 463 8.31 20.01 5.47
C THR A 463 9.47 19.02 5.29
N LYS A 464 10.65 19.36 5.80
CA LYS A 464 11.84 18.50 5.77
C LYS A 464 11.63 17.20 6.56
N ILE A 465 11.02 17.31 7.75
CA ILE A 465 10.71 16.17 8.62
C ILE A 465 9.63 15.28 8.00
N ARG A 466 8.53 15.86 7.51
CA ARG A 466 7.43 15.13 6.86
C ARG A 466 7.88 14.29 5.67
N GLU A 467 8.85 14.78 4.90
CA GLU A 467 9.36 14.05 3.74
C GLU A 467 10.17 12.80 4.11
N HIS A 468 10.71 12.74 5.34
CA HIS A 468 11.71 11.77 5.76
C HIS A 468 11.37 11.11 7.11
N ALA A 469 10.16 11.30 7.63
CA ALA A 469 9.68 10.67 8.85
C ALA A 469 8.23 10.19 8.73
N VAL A 470 7.92 9.05 9.35
CA VAL A 470 6.57 8.53 9.61
C VAL A 470 6.32 8.55 11.11
N ALA A 471 5.06 8.68 11.51
CA ALA A 471 4.66 8.39 12.89
C ALA A 471 3.84 7.08 12.92
N MET A 472 2.97 6.93 11.90
CA MET A 472 2.31 5.73 11.38
C MET A 472 2.27 5.81 9.82
N PRO A 473 1.98 4.74 9.06
CA PRO A 473 1.75 4.87 7.62
C PRO A 473 0.69 5.93 7.36
N SER A 474 0.93 6.80 6.39
CA SER A 474 -0.03 7.84 6.03
C SER A 474 -1.35 7.19 5.60
N PRO A 475 -2.50 7.86 5.79
CA PRO A 475 -3.79 7.32 5.36
C PRO A 475 -3.80 6.88 3.89
N LEU A 476 -3.05 7.58 3.03
CA LEU A 476 -2.93 7.23 1.61
C LEU A 476 -2.18 5.91 1.40
N GLU A 477 -1.07 5.68 2.11
CA GLU A 477 -0.33 4.41 2.06
C GLU A 477 -1.20 3.23 2.55
N VAL A 478 -2.08 3.47 3.53
CA VAL A 478 -3.06 2.47 3.99
C VAL A 478 -4.07 2.14 2.89
N ALA A 479 -4.67 3.16 2.26
CA ALA A 479 -5.60 2.97 1.16
C ALA A 479 -4.94 2.23 -0.03
N GLU A 480 -3.72 2.61 -0.41
CA GLU A 480 -2.95 1.94 -1.46
C GLU A 480 -2.66 0.47 -1.14
N SER A 481 -2.35 0.16 0.12
CA SER A 481 -2.09 -1.21 0.57
C SER A 481 -3.36 -2.07 0.53
N GLN A 482 -4.50 -1.52 0.96
CA GLN A 482 -5.80 -2.19 0.86
C GLN A 482 -6.17 -2.45 -0.61
N PHE A 483 -5.95 -1.46 -1.48
CA PHE A 483 -6.20 -1.60 -2.91
C PHE A 483 -5.33 -2.69 -3.55
N ALA A 484 -4.04 -2.74 -3.21
CA ALA A 484 -3.09 -3.68 -3.83
C ALA A 484 -3.53 -5.14 -3.68
N VAL A 485 -3.98 -5.53 -2.47
CA VAL A 485 -4.46 -6.88 -2.18
C VAL A 485 -5.62 -7.26 -3.11
N VAL A 486 -6.62 -6.38 -3.22
CA VAL A 486 -7.80 -6.66 -4.04
C VAL A 486 -7.50 -6.57 -5.53
N ALA A 487 -6.64 -5.64 -5.93
CA ALA A 487 -6.21 -5.48 -7.31
C ALA A 487 -5.52 -6.74 -7.84
N ASP A 488 -4.79 -7.46 -6.99
CA ASP A 488 -4.18 -8.74 -7.35
C ASP A 488 -5.21 -9.88 -7.40
N ILE A 489 -6.16 -9.93 -6.47
CA ILE A 489 -7.28 -10.91 -6.49
C ILE A 489 -8.12 -10.77 -7.76
N LEU A 490 -8.40 -9.52 -8.16
CA LEU A 490 -9.16 -9.19 -9.36
C LEU A 490 -8.30 -9.24 -10.63
N LYS A 491 -6.97 -9.37 -10.52
CA LYS A 491 -6.03 -9.35 -11.66
C LYS A 491 -6.13 -8.07 -12.51
N LEU A 492 -6.31 -6.92 -11.85
CA LEU A 492 -6.48 -5.65 -12.54
C LEU A 492 -5.27 -5.32 -13.43
N PRO A 493 -5.46 -4.96 -14.71
CA PRO A 493 -4.38 -4.48 -15.56
C PRO A 493 -3.79 -3.17 -15.02
N LEU A 494 -2.50 -2.93 -15.32
CA LEU A 494 -1.75 -1.77 -14.81
C LEU A 494 -2.46 -0.43 -15.07
N LEU A 495 -3.09 -0.29 -16.24
CA LEU A 495 -3.88 0.88 -16.60
C LEU A 495 -4.99 1.16 -15.58
N LEU A 496 -5.78 0.14 -15.22
CA LEU A 496 -6.84 0.27 -14.21
C LEU A 496 -6.26 0.51 -12.82
N LYS A 497 -5.16 -0.18 -12.45
CA LYS A 497 -4.50 0.06 -11.15
C LYS A 497 -4.11 1.54 -11.00
N LYS A 498 -3.56 2.17 -12.05
CA LYS A 498 -3.21 3.59 -12.04
C LYS A 498 -4.45 4.49 -11.91
N LYS A 499 -5.50 4.22 -12.68
CA LYS A 499 -6.74 5.01 -12.66
C LYS A 499 -7.47 4.94 -11.33
N LEU A 500 -7.55 3.77 -10.72
CA LEU A 500 -8.29 3.54 -9.48
C LEU A 500 -7.55 4.02 -8.22
N LEU A 501 -6.31 4.50 -8.35
CA LEU A 501 -5.51 5.10 -7.26
C LEU A 501 -5.24 6.59 -7.47
N THR A 502 -5.46 7.11 -8.68
CA THR A 502 -5.15 8.51 -9.01
C THR A 502 -6.43 9.33 -8.94
N PRO A 503 -6.51 10.36 -8.09
CA PRO A 503 -7.65 11.26 -8.11
C PRO A 503 -7.82 11.96 -9.45
N GLU A 504 -9.05 12.05 -9.95
CA GLU A 504 -9.40 12.79 -11.16
C GLU A 504 -9.18 14.31 -11.02
N ARG A 505 -9.35 14.87 -9.81
CA ARG A 505 -9.16 16.30 -9.55
C ARG A 505 -8.71 16.57 -8.12
N ILE A 506 -7.80 17.52 -7.94
CA ILE A 506 -7.36 18.02 -6.63
C ILE A 506 -7.39 19.55 -6.66
N GLU A 507 -8.14 20.14 -5.75
CA GLU A 507 -8.20 21.58 -5.52
C GLU A 507 -7.57 21.93 -4.18
N ALA A 508 -6.67 22.91 -4.19
CA ALA A 508 -6.11 23.52 -3.00
C ALA A 508 -6.50 25.01 -2.99
N LEU A 509 -7.18 25.43 -1.93
CA LEU A 509 -7.74 26.75 -1.76
C LEU A 509 -7.04 27.49 -0.62
N ARG A 510 -7.01 28.82 -0.73
CA ARG A 510 -6.54 29.75 0.28
C ARG A 510 -7.71 30.64 0.67
N LEU A 511 -8.28 30.38 1.84
CA LEU A 511 -9.43 31.08 2.40
C LEU A 511 -8.97 32.14 3.41
N SER A 512 -9.87 33.05 3.78
CA SER A 512 -9.63 34.10 4.78
C SER A 512 -8.37 34.89 4.48
N ASN A 513 -8.28 35.45 3.26
CA ASN A 513 -7.13 36.21 2.77
C ASN A 513 -5.79 35.42 2.79
N GLY A 514 -5.88 34.09 2.70
CA GLY A 514 -4.72 33.19 2.66
C GLY A 514 -4.23 32.68 4.01
N GLU A 515 -4.92 32.99 5.10
CA GLU A 515 -4.64 32.45 6.44
C GLU A 515 -5.00 30.96 6.57
N ILE A 516 -6.05 30.52 5.85
CA ILE A 516 -6.60 29.16 5.98
C ILE A 516 -6.40 28.41 4.67
N ILE A 517 -5.90 27.17 4.76
CA ILE A 517 -5.79 26.28 3.61
C ILE A 517 -6.95 25.29 3.64
N ALA A 518 -7.56 25.06 2.50
CA ALA A 518 -8.59 24.05 2.33
C ALA A 518 -8.33 23.19 1.09
N TYR A 519 -8.86 21.98 1.09
CA TYR A 519 -8.72 21.02 0.01
C TYR A 519 -10.09 20.51 -0.45
N ARG A 520 -10.21 20.16 -1.73
CA ARG A 520 -11.28 19.33 -2.27
C ARG A 520 -10.69 18.34 -3.27
N VAL A 521 -10.88 17.05 -3.05
CA VAL A 521 -10.35 15.98 -3.89
C VAL A 521 -11.52 15.21 -4.50
N HIS A 522 -11.52 15.06 -5.82
CA HIS A 522 -12.39 14.14 -6.55
C HIS A 522 -11.57 12.92 -6.93
N HIS A 523 -11.93 11.76 -6.42
CA HIS A 523 -11.18 10.54 -6.68
C HIS A 523 -11.57 9.92 -8.02
N ASN A 524 -12.83 9.53 -8.18
CA ASN A 524 -13.32 8.87 -9.38
C ASN A 524 -14.82 9.13 -9.55
N SER A 525 -15.24 9.59 -10.73
CA SER A 525 -16.62 9.95 -11.11
C SER A 525 -17.30 8.95 -12.04
N VAL A 526 -16.72 7.77 -12.27
CA VAL A 526 -17.20 6.86 -13.33
C VAL A 526 -18.64 6.38 -13.15
N ARG A 527 -19.10 6.28 -11.91
CA ARG A 527 -20.45 5.82 -11.55
C ARG A 527 -21.48 6.95 -11.47
N GLY A 528 -21.07 8.20 -11.61
CA GLY A 528 -21.92 9.39 -11.41
C GLY A 528 -21.20 10.49 -10.63
N PRO A 529 -21.92 11.52 -10.13
CA PRO A 529 -21.31 12.62 -9.40
C PRO A 529 -20.52 12.13 -8.19
N VAL A 530 -19.44 12.84 -7.85
CA VAL A 530 -18.61 12.44 -6.72
C VAL A 530 -19.24 12.89 -5.40
N LYS A 531 -19.14 12.03 -4.37
CA LYS A 531 -19.77 12.28 -3.06
C LYS A 531 -18.75 12.24 -1.95
N GLY A 532 -18.80 13.23 -1.06
CA GLY A 532 -17.82 13.31 0.02
C GLY A 532 -18.02 14.44 0.99
N GLY A 533 -18.03 14.16 2.29
CA GLY A 533 -18.06 15.19 3.32
C GLY A 533 -16.81 16.08 3.32
N PHE A 534 -16.88 17.22 4.01
CA PHE A 534 -15.70 18.01 4.34
C PHE A 534 -15.58 18.20 5.86
N ARG A 535 -14.34 18.12 6.37
CA ARG A 535 -14.03 18.25 7.80
C ARG A 535 -13.28 19.54 8.11
N GLU A 536 -13.40 19.98 9.35
CA GLU A 536 -12.57 21.04 9.91
C GLU A 536 -11.69 20.47 11.01
N HIS A 537 -10.38 20.42 10.77
CA HIS A 537 -9.42 19.95 11.77
C HIS A 537 -8.07 20.63 11.57
N PRO A 538 -7.34 21.00 12.64
CA PRO A 538 -6.04 21.67 12.52
C PRO A 538 -4.97 20.81 11.82
N GLU A 539 -5.18 19.50 11.75
CA GLU A 539 -4.23 18.56 11.15
C GLU A 539 -4.61 18.04 9.76
N VAL A 540 -5.67 18.58 9.14
CA VAL A 540 -6.06 18.15 7.80
C VAL A 540 -4.85 18.17 6.87
N SER A 541 -4.60 17.06 6.18
CA SER A 541 -3.55 16.96 5.16
C SER A 541 -4.11 16.53 3.81
N LEU A 542 -3.41 16.87 2.73
CA LEU A 542 -3.82 16.44 1.39
C LEU A 542 -3.86 14.90 1.26
N ASP A 543 -2.90 14.19 1.85
CA ASP A 543 -2.84 12.72 1.76
C ASP A 543 -4.02 12.07 2.50
N GLU A 544 -4.41 12.62 3.64
CA GLU A 544 -5.63 12.23 4.35
C GLU A 544 -6.88 12.46 3.48
N VAL A 545 -7.02 13.65 2.88
CA VAL A 545 -8.19 13.97 2.03
C VAL A 545 -8.24 13.06 0.80
N ARG A 546 -7.09 12.72 0.20
CA ARG A 546 -6.99 11.77 -0.92
C ARG A 546 -7.42 10.35 -0.50
N ALA A 547 -6.92 9.86 0.63
CA ALA A 547 -7.27 8.54 1.14
C ALA A 547 -8.79 8.44 1.42
N LEU A 548 -9.35 9.45 2.08
CA LEU A 548 -10.78 9.52 2.36
C LEU A 548 -11.61 9.59 1.09
N ALA A 549 -11.16 10.29 0.04
CA ALA A 549 -11.84 10.32 -1.26
C ALA A 549 -11.82 8.95 -1.96
N ILE A 550 -10.70 8.20 -1.86
CA ILE A 550 -10.60 6.81 -2.35
C ILE A 550 -11.61 5.92 -1.62
N TRP A 551 -11.62 5.96 -0.29
CA TRP A 551 -12.58 5.19 0.50
C TRP A 551 -14.03 5.58 0.21
N MET A 552 -14.33 6.86 -0.05
CA MET A 552 -15.68 7.27 -0.47
C MET A 552 -16.07 6.65 -1.80
N THR A 553 -15.17 6.51 -2.78
CA THR A 553 -15.47 5.81 -4.04
C THR A 553 -15.86 4.36 -3.77
N TRP A 554 -15.10 3.65 -2.93
CA TRP A 554 -15.39 2.26 -2.60
C TRP A 554 -16.68 2.13 -1.79
N LYS A 555 -16.90 3.05 -0.85
CA LYS A 555 -18.09 3.08 0.01
C LYS A 555 -19.36 3.36 -0.80
N CYS A 556 -19.32 4.30 -1.75
CA CYS A 556 -20.44 4.53 -2.67
C CYS A 556 -20.69 3.32 -3.58
N ALA A 557 -19.62 2.68 -4.08
CA ALA A 557 -19.76 1.52 -4.94
C ALA A 557 -20.34 0.29 -4.23
N ILE A 558 -19.92 0.02 -2.99
CA ILE A 558 -20.48 -1.07 -2.19
C ILE A 558 -21.90 -0.76 -1.73
N ALA A 559 -22.20 0.51 -1.41
CA ALA A 559 -23.55 0.98 -1.07
C ALA A 559 -24.56 0.86 -2.22
N GLY A 560 -24.09 0.57 -3.44
CA GLY A 560 -24.94 0.38 -4.60
C GLY A 560 -25.64 1.66 -5.04
N ILE A 561 -24.99 2.82 -4.90
CA ILE A 561 -25.54 4.14 -5.28
C ILE A 561 -24.78 4.72 -6.48
N PRO A 562 -25.39 5.63 -7.28
CA PRO A 562 -24.79 6.18 -8.50
C PRO A 562 -23.80 7.30 -8.20
N TYR A 563 -22.85 7.06 -7.29
CA TYR A 563 -21.85 8.04 -6.91
C TYR A 563 -20.42 7.55 -7.10
N GLY A 564 -19.59 8.51 -7.49
CA GLY A 564 -18.16 8.47 -7.29
C GLY A 564 -17.75 8.82 -5.85
N GLY A 565 -16.47 9.11 -5.65
CA GLY A 565 -15.93 9.50 -4.34
C GLY A 565 -15.22 10.85 -4.38
N SER A 566 -15.48 11.68 -3.37
CA SER A 566 -14.76 12.91 -3.11
C SER A 566 -14.48 13.08 -1.61
N LYS A 567 -13.68 14.07 -1.25
CA LYS A 567 -13.55 14.53 0.13
C LYS A 567 -13.05 15.97 0.18
N GLY A 568 -13.44 16.73 1.19
CA GLY A 568 -12.88 18.03 1.50
C GLY A 568 -12.25 18.07 2.89
N GLY A 569 -11.40 19.05 3.12
CA GLY A 569 -10.85 19.31 4.43
C GLY A 569 -10.37 20.75 4.54
N ILE A 570 -10.66 21.39 5.67
CA ILE A 570 -10.27 22.77 5.97
C ILE A 570 -9.35 22.72 7.20
N ILE A 571 -8.16 23.31 7.07
CA ILE A 571 -7.18 23.38 8.16
C ILE A 571 -7.62 24.48 9.13
N ALA A 572 -8.48 24.11 10.07
CA ALA A 572 -9.06 25.00 11.08
C ALA A 572 -9.36 24.24 12.36
N ASN A 573 -9.22 24.89 13.52
CA ASN A 573 -9.71 24.38 14.79
C ASN A 573 -10.98 25.13 15.20
N PRO A 574 -12.17 24.52 15.03
CA PRO A 574 -13.44 25.22 15.26
C PRO A 574 -13.65 25.61 16.73
N ARG A 575 -13.00 24.93 17.69
CA ARG A 575 -13.04 25.31 19.11
C ARG A 575 -12.42 26.69 19.40
N ASN A 576 -11.58 27.18 18.49
CA ASN A 576 -10.88 28.45 18.62
C ASN A 576 -11.50 29.54 17.72
N LEU A 577 -12.60 29.25 17.04
CA LEU A 577 -13.26 30.18 16.12
C LEU A 577 -14.58 30.67 16.72
N LEU A 578 -14.85 31.96 16.54
CA LEU A 578 -16.21 32.47 16.72
C LEU A 578 -17.10 31.92 15.61
N GLU A 579 -18.34 31.57 15.96
CA GLU A 579 -19.33 31.03 15.01
C GLU A 579 -19.51 31.92 13.76
N ARG A 580 -19.48 33.25 13.94
CA ARG A 580 -19.50 34.19 12.82
C ARG A 580 -18.31 34.04 11.86
N LYS A 581 -17.10 33.79 12.37
CA LYS A 581 -15.90 33.58 11.54
C LYS A 581 -15.99 32.23 10.82
N GLU A 582 -16.51 31.21 11.50
CA GLU A 582 -16.75 29.90 10.92
C GLU A 582 -17.75 29.97 9.75
N ALA A 583 -18.89 30.64 9.93
CA ALA A 583 -19.85 30.85 8.85
C ALA A 583 -19.24 31.55 7.63
N LEU A 584 -18.39 32.56 7.83
CA LEU A 584 -17.66 33.23 6.74
C LEU A 584 -16.71 32.27 6.00
N ILE A 585 -15.98 31.41 6.72
CA ILE A 585 -15.07 30.41 6.12
C ILE A 585 -15.86 29.41 5.27
N ILE A 586 -16.98 28.88 5.76
CA ILE A 586 -17.81 27.92 5.03
C ILE A 586 -18.41 28.54 3.76
N ARG A 587 -18.87 29.79 3.86
CA ARG A 587 -19.37 30.55 2.70
C ARG A 587 -18.27 30.77 1.67
N GLU A 588 -17.11 31.28 2.08
CA GLU A 588 -15.97 31.46 1.19
C GLU A 588 -15.55 30.15 0.50
N TYR A 589 -15.52 29.04 1.24
CA TYR A 589 -15.24 27.72 0.69
C TYR A 589 -16.26 27.29 -0.37
N SER A 590 -17.57 27.47 -0.11
CA SER A 590 -18.65 27.20 -1.09
C SER A 590 -18.48 28.05 -2.36
N ARG A 591 -18.26 29.36 -2.19
CA ARG A 591 -18.11 30.32 -3.29
C ARG A 591 -16.88 30.03 -4.15
N GLU A 592 -15.72 29.76 -3.54
CA GLU A 592 -14.49 29.41 -4.27
C GLU A 592 -14.63 28.12 -5.07
N LEU A 593 -15.22 27.08 -4.48
CA LEU A 593 -15.46 25.82 -5.17
C LEU A 593 -16.45 25.97 -6.33
N ARG A 594 -17.53 26.74 -6.15
CA ARG A 594 -18.49 27.04 -7.20
C ARG A 594 -17.84 27.83 -8.34
N GLY A 595 -17.10 28.90 -8.03
CA GLY A 595 -16.43 29.73 -9.02
C GLY A 595 -15.43 28.96 -9.89
N ARG A 596 -14.86 27.87 -9.36
CA ARG A 596 -13.97 26.95 -10.08
C ARG A 596 -14.69 25.79 -10.77
N ASN A 597 -16.02 25.77 -10.75
CA ASN A 597 -16.85 24.67 -11.25
C ASN A 597 -16.41 23.31 -10.69
N VAL A 598 -16.21 23.24 -9.36
CA VAL A 598 -15.79 22.03 -8.64
C VAL A 598 -17.00 21.32 -8.04
N ILE A 599 -18.01 22.07 -7.62
CA ILE A 599 -19.22 21.58 -6.96
C ILE A 599 -20.46 21.82 -7.81
N GLY A 600 -21.45 20.97 -7.65
CA GLY A 600 -22.71 21.06 -8.38
C GLY A 600 -23.55 19.80 -8.14
N PRO A 601 -24.89 19.88 -8.29
CA PRO A 601 -25.79 18.78 -7.96
C PRO A 601 -25.56 17.50 -8.78
N HIS A 602 -25.00 17.64 -9.98
CA HIS A 602 -24.63 16.54 -10.88
C HIS A 602 -23.11 16.40 -11.08
N LEU A 603 -22.30 17.06 -10.25
CA LEU A 603 -20.84 17.07 -10.33
C LEU A 603 -20.18 16.55 -9.04
N ASP A 604 -20.33 17.29 -7.93
CA ASP A 604 -19.76 16.96 -6.63
C ASP A 604 -20.68 17.46 -5.52
N ILE A 605 -21.01 16.57 -4.59
CA ILE A 605 -22.04 16.79 -3.57
C ILE A 605 -21.39 16.70 -2.17
N PRO A 606 -21.03 17.83 -1.53
CA PRO A 606 -20.48 17.80 -0.18
C PRO A 606 -21.48 17.30 0.89
N ALA A 607 -20.96 17.09 2.10
CA ALA A 607 -21.71 16.62 3.26
C ALA A 607 -21.00 17.00 4.56
N PRO A 608 -21.66 16.83 5.72
CA PRO A 608 -21.00 16.86 7.01
C PRO A 608 -19.96 15.75 7.15
N ASP A 609 -18.96 16.03 7.98
CA ASP A 609 -17.90 15.15 8.46
C ASP A 609 -17.41 15.66 9.83
N VAL A 610 -16.20 15.31 10.27
CA VAL A 610 -15.66 15.72 11.56
C VAL A 610 -15.70 17.25 11.72
N ASN A 611 -16.31 17.68 12.82
CA ASN A 611 -16.58 19.07 13.19
C ASN A 611 -17.44 19.88 12.21
N THR A 612 -18.16 19.24 11.28
CA THR A 612 -19.18 19.91 10.46
C THR A 612 -20.56 19.30 10.68
N ASN A 613 -21.62 20.09 10.48
CA ASN A 613 -22.99 19.73 10.87
C ASN A 613 -24.02 20.32 9.91
N ALA A 614 -25.31 20.11 10.22
CA ALA A 614 -26.42 20.56 9.39
C ALA A 614 -26.45 22.09 9.22
N THR A 615 -26.14 22.86 10.26
CA THR A 615 -26.06 24.33 10.18
C THR A 615 -25.05 24.79 9.13
N LYS A 616 -23.85 24.18 9.11
CA LYS A 616 -22.83 24.50 8.11
C LYS A 616 -23.25 24.12 6.70
N MET A 617 -24.00 23.02 6.53
CA MET A 617 -24.56 22.67 5.23
C MET A 617 -25.58 23.70 4.76
N ALA A 618 -26.38 24.26 5.66
CA ALA A 618 -27.32 25.33 5.34
C ALA A 618 -26.59 26.60 4.86
N TRP A 619 -25.52 27.02 5.56
CA TRP A 619 -24.66 28.15 5.11
C TRP A 619 -24.02 27.88 3.74
N PHE A 620 -23.60 26.64 3.49
CA PHE A 620 -22.96 26.24 2.24
C PHE A 620 -23.91 26.36 1.04
N VAL A 621 -25.14 25.86 1.14
CA VAL A 621 -26.14 25.97 0.06
C VAL A 621 -26.65 27.38 -0.10
N ASP A 622 -26.83 28.12 0.99
CA ASP A 622 -27.24 29.52 0.93
C ASP A 622 -26.25 30.36 0.12
N GLU A 623 -24.95 30.20 0.34
CA GLU A 623 -23.93 30.89 -0.47
C GLU A 623 -23.90 30.40 -1.92
N TYR A 624 -24.10 29.09 -2.16
CA TYR A 624 -24.17 28.55 -3.51
C TYR A 624 -25.36 29.14 -4.29
N LEU A 625 -26.53 29.23 -3.65
CA LEU A 625 -27.74 29.87 -4.20
C LEU A 625 -27.49 31.34 -4.47
N LYS A 626 -27.00 32.09 -3.47
CA LYS A 626 -26.66 33.51 -3.60
C LYS A 626 -25.77 33.76 -4.81
N SER A 627 -24.66 33.04 -4.91
CA SER A 627 -23.72 33.17 -6.03
C SER A 627 -24.36 32.82 -7.37
N SER A 628 -25.33 31.90 -7.41
CA SER A 628 -26.07 31.56 -8.64
C SER A 628 -26.99 32.67 -9.07
N ILE A 629 -27.73 33.26 -8.13
CA ILE A 629 -28.62 34.39 -8.43
C ILE A 629 -27.82 35.63 -8.84
N GLU A 630 -26.73 35.97 -8.15
CA GLU A 630 -25.88 37.13 -8.46
C GLU A 630 -25.30 37.04 -9.89
N ASN A 631 -24.93 35.83 -10.32
CA ASN A 631 -24.43 35.57 -11.68
C ASN A 631 -25.56 35.43 -12.72
N ARG A 632 -26.83 35.61 -12.32
CA ARG A 632 -28.03 35.36 -13.13
C ARG A 632 -28.06 33.95 -13.74
N ASP A 633 -27.45 33.00 -13.06
CA ASP A 633 -27.43 31.59 -13.45
C ASP A 633 -28.71 30.92 -12.96
N SER A 634 -29.58 30.61 -13.90
CA SER A 634 -30.86 29.94 -13.64
C SER A 634 -30.84 28.46 -14.03
N SER A 635 -29.68 27.90 -14.38
CA SER A 635 -29.55 26.52 -14.87
C SER A 635 -30.03 25.46 -13.86
N ASP A 636 -29.99 25.78 -12.57
CA ASP A 636 -30.47 24.92 -11.50
C ASP A 636 -32.01 24.95 -11.31
N TRP A 637 -32.72 25.88 -11.95
CA TRP A 637 -34.18 26.03 -11.82
C TRP A 637 -34.91 25.40 -13.01
N LEU A 638 -35.64 24.31 -12.75
CA LEU A 638 -36.51 23.66 -13.72
C LEU A 638 -37.97 24.03 -13.45
N THR A 639 -38.48 24.94 -14.25
CA THR A 639 -39.83 25.54 -14.10
C THR A 639 -40.78 25.17 -15.24
N GLY A 640 -40.26 24.63 -16.34
CA GLY A 640 -41.02 24.41 -17.58
C GLY A 640 -41.42 25.68 -18.33
N SER A 641 -41.11 26.88 -17.82
CA SER A 641 -41.46 28.18 -18.42
C SER A 641 -40.39 29.25 -18.13
N ALA A 642 -39.88 29.89 -19.18
CA ALA A 642 -38.92 30.99 -19.04
C ALA A 642 -39.49 32.18 -18.24
N GLU A 643 -40.80 32.43 -18.33
CA GLU A 643 -41.48 33.49 -17.58
C GLU A 643 -41.48 33.20 -16.08
N LEU A 644 -41.78 31.94 -15.71
CA LEU A 644 -41.75 31.52 -14.31
C LEU A 644 -40.32 31.54 -13.75
N THR A 645 -39.33 31.13 -14.54
CA THR A 645 -37.91 31.27 -14.17
C THR A 645 -37.55 32.72 -13.92
N ALA A 646 -37.90 33.64 -14.83
CA ALA A 646 -37.61 35.06 -14.65
C ALA A 646 -38.28 35.64 -13.40
N LYS A 647 -39.54 35.23 -13.12
CA LYS A 647 -40.26 35.64 -11.91
C LYS A 647 -39.56 35.15 -10.65
N ILE A 648 -39.19 33.87 -10.59
CA ILE A 648 -38.45 33.28 -9.47
C ILE A 648 -37.13 34.01 -9.25
N MET A 649 -36.35 34.26 -10.29
CA MET A 649 -35.08 34.99 -10.17
C MET A 649 -35.29 36.41 -9.64
N ASN A 650 -36.36 37.09 -10.07
CA ASN A 650 -36.70 38.42 -9.57
C ASN A 650 -37.14 38.42 -8.09
N ASP A 651 -37.75 37.34 -7.60
CA ASP A 651 -38.15 37.21 -6.18
C ASP A 651 -36.95 37.18 -5.22
N PHE A 652 -35.74 36.91 -5.71
CA PHE A 652 -34.49 36.97 -4.94
C PHE A 652 -33.81 38.35 -4.96
N LEU A 653 -34.17 39.25 -5.87
CA LEU A 653 -33.53 40.57 -6.00
C LEU A 653 -33.56 41.40 -4.70
N PRO A 654 -34.68 41.45 -3.93
CA PRO A 654 -34.72 42.21 -2.68
C PRO A 654 -33.68 41.76 -1.65
N LEU A 655 -33.21 40.51 -1.72
CA LEU A 655 -32.20 39.97 -0.80
C LEU A 655 -30.78 40.47 -1.10
N HIS A 656 -30.53 41.04 -2.27
CA HIS A 656 -29.20 41.57 -2.63
C HIS A 656 -28.91 42.89 -1.91
N GLU A 657 -29.94 43.68 -1.68
CA GLU A 657 -29.84 45.00 -1.03
C GLU A 657 -29.91 44.89 0.50
N GLN A 658 -30.28 43.73 1.05
CA GLN A 658 -30.37 43.48 2.48
C GLN A 658 -29.04 42.97 3.05
N SER A 659 -28.49 43.72 4.01
CA SER A 659 -27.38 43.23 4.84
C SER A 659 -27.91 42.14 5.77
N SER A 660 -27.39 40.92 5.65
CA SER A 660 -27.74 39.76 6.49
C SER A 660 -26.54 39.30 7.32
N SER A 661 -26.82 38.69 8.46
CA SER A 661 -25.79 38.06 9.27
C SER A 661 -25.18 36.87 8.52
N PRO A 662 -23.86 36.63 8.58
CA PRO A 662 -23.25 35.43 7.98
C PRO A 662 -23.86 34.10 8.46
N MET A 663 -24.50 34.11 9.64
CA MET A 663 -25.12 32.93 10.26
C MET A 663 -26.56 32.68 9.78
N GLU A 664 -27.21 33.66 9.14
CA GLU A 664 -28.55 33.53 8.55
C GLU A 664 -28.47 32.85 7.17
N THR A 665 -29.60 32.38 6.63
CA THR A 665 -29.64 31.74 5.29
C THR A 665 -30.81 32.24 4.43
N PRO A 666 -30.87 33.55 4.13
CA PRO A 666 -32.04 34.15 3.48
C PRO A 666 -32.33 33.62 2.07
N TYR A 667 -31.31 33.22 1.30
CA TYR A 667 -31.52 32.66 -0.03
C TYR A 667 -32.06 31.24 0.05
N LEU A 668 -31.56 30.44 0.99
CA LEU A 668 -32.10 29.11 1.22
C LEU A 668 -33.54 29.15 1.75
N ASP A 669 -33.84 30.03 2.71
CA ASP A 669 -35.18 30.18 3.26
C ASP A 669 -36.19 30.62 2.18
N LYS A 670 -35.77 31.55 1.30
CA LYS A 670 -36.59 31.97 0.15
C LYS A 670 -36.79 30.84 -0.87
N CYS A 671 -35.76 30.05 -1.14
CA CYS A 671 -35.87 28.87 -2.00
C CYS A 671 -36.92 27.88 -1.46
N MET A 672 -36.88 27.59 -0.15
CA MET A 672 -37.86 26.71 0.50
C MET A 672 -39.29 27.28 0.43
N GLU A 673 -39.47 28.59 0.58
CA GLU A 673 -40.77 29.26 0.41
C GLU A 673 -41.33 29.07 -1.01
N ILE A 674 -40.48 29.25 -2.04
CA ILE A 674 -40.86 29.11 -3.45
C ILE A 674 -41.26 27.67 -3.75
N LEU A 675 -40.45 26.69 -3.36
CA LEU A 675 -40.74 25.27 -3.61
C LEU A 675 -42.01 24.79 -2.91
N LYS A 676 -42.34 25.37 -1.74
CA LYS A 676 -43.60 25.09 -1.05
C LYS A 676 -44.82 25.69 -1.77
N LYS A 677 -44.66 26.86 -2.39
CA LYS A 677 -45.72 27.54 -3.18
C LYS A 677 -45.90 26.92 -4.56
N HIS A 678 -44.82 26.38 -5.13
CA HIS A 678 -44.75 25.81 -6.48
C HIS A 678 -44.18 24.38 -6.44
N PRO A 679 -44.96 23.37 -6.04
CA PRO A 679 -44.50 21.98 -5.96
C PRO A 679 -44.02 21.41 -7.30
N GLU A 680 -44.52 21.94 -8.42
CA GLU A 680 -44.12 21.58 -9.78
C GLU A 680 -42.70 22.03 -10.15
N VAL A 681 -42.16 23.04 -9.45
CA VAL A 681 -40.82 23.58 -9.69
C VAL A 681 -39.78 22.71 -9.01
N LYS A 682 -38.64 22.49 -9.69
CA LYS A 682 -37.47 21.81 -9.12
C LYS A 682 -36.29 22.77 -9.07
N CYS A 683 -35.57 22.76 -7.95
CA CYS A 683 -34.35 23.53 -7.77
C CYS A 683 -33.19 22.56 -7.47
N HIS A 684 -32.40 22.25 -8.49
CA HIS A 684 -31.28 21.32 -8.35
C HIS A 684 -30.19 21.85 -7.41
N ALA A 685 -30.07 23.18 -7.23
CA ALA A 685 -29.15 23.77 -6.27
C ALA A 685 -29.36 23.25 -4.83
N LEU A 686 -30.59 22.87 -4.46
CA LEU A 686 -30.88 22.27 -3.14
C LEU A 686 -30.18 20.92 -2.93
N ALA A 687 -29.83 20.24 -4.02
CA ALA A 687 -29.13 18.97 -4.04
C ALA A 687 -27.59 19.13 -4.10
N VAL A 688 -27.05 20.35 -4.13
CA VAL A 688 -25.59 20.57 -4.16
C VAL A 688 -24.90 20.05 -2.90
N VAL A 689 -25.60 20.01 -1.76
CA VAL A 689 -25.10 19.43 -0.50
C VAL A 689 -26.16 18.56 0.15
N THR A 690 -25.72 17.68 1.03
CA THR A 690 -26.57 16.78 1.82
C THR A 690 -26.27 16.92 3.31
N GLY A 691 -27.11 16.37 4.19
CA GLY A 691 -27.01 16.53 5.63
C GLY A 691 -27.51 17.90 6.11
N LYS A 692 -28.50 18.48 5.40
CA LYS A 692 -29.14 19.75 5.76
C LYS A 692 -30.14 19.57 6.91
N PRO A 693 -30.56 20.64 7.59
CA PRO A 693 -31.70 20.62 8.51
C PRO A 693 -32.99 20.17 7.80
N ASP A 694 -33.88 19.49 8.51
CA ASP A 694 -35.10 18.90 7.94
C ASP A 694 -36.01 19.96 7.28
N ASP A 695 -36.13 21.12 7.92
CA ASP A 695 -36.88 22.28 7.42
C ASP A 695 -36.20 23.00 6.24
N LYS A 696 -34.93 22.66 5.95
CA LYS A 696 -34.10 23.21 4.86
C LYS A 696 -33.71 22.17 3.82
N GLY A 697 -34.58 21.18 3.64
CA GLY A 697 -34.45 20.15 2.62
C GLY A 697 -33.54 18.98 3.01
N GLY A 698 -33.29 18.79 4.31
CA GLY A 698 -32.76 17.56 4.88
C GLY A 698 -33.71 16.38 4.71
N SER A 699 -33.19 15.17 4.93
CA SER A 699 -33.99 13.94 4.95
C SER A 699 -34.25 13.50 6.38
N LEU A 700 -35.48 13.09 6.68
CA LEU A 700 -35.84 12.49 7.96
C LEU A 700 -34.99 11.24 8.24
N GLY A 701 -34.75 10.94 9.52
CA GLY A 701 -33.98 9.76 9.95
C GLY A 701 -32.47 9.87 9.74
N ARG A 702 -31.96 11.00 9.20
CA ARG A 702 -30.53 11.17 8.95
C ARG A 702 -29.66 11.00 10.20
N ALA A 703 -30.11 11.53 11.34
CA ALA A 703 -29.37 11.51 12.60
C ALA A 703 -29.05 10.08 13.09
N GLU A 704 -29.99 9.15 12.96
CA GLU A 704 -29.85 7.76 13.42
C GLU A 704 -29.43 6.78 12.32
N SER A 705 -29.43 7.20 11.05
CA SER A 705 -29.22 6.34 9.87
C SER A 705 -27.98 5.44 9.95
N THR A 706 -26.84 5.94 10.43
CA THR A 706 -25.63 5.13 10.58
C THR A 706 -25.81 4.03 11.64
N GLY A 707 -26.33 4.38 12.83
CA GLY A 707 -26.57 3.41 13.90
C GLY A 707 -27.67 2.39 13.55
N ARG A 708 -28.70 2.81 12.80
CA ARG A 708 -29.69 1.89 12.22
C ARG A 708 -29.05 0.91 11.24
N GLY A 709 -28.13 1.37 10.39
CA GLY A 709 -27.36 0.51 9.50
C GLY A 709 -26.50 -0.52 10.25
N VAL A 710 -25.82 -0.10 11.33
CA VAL A 710 -25.06 -0.98 12.23
C VAL A 710 -25.96 -2.09 12.80
N PHE A 711 -27.16 -1.72 13.25
CA PHE A 711 -28.12 -2.69 13.78
C PHE A 711 -28.62 -3.68 12.71
N ILE A 712 -28.96 -3.21 11.50
CA ILE A 712 -29.38 -4.09 10.39
C ILE A 712 -28.26 -5.09 10.03
N ALA A 713 -27.02 -4.61 9.89
CA ALA A 713 -25.85 -5.44 9.64
C ALA A 713 -25.64 -6.50 10.75
N LEU A 714 -25.80 -6.10 12.01
CA LEU A 714 -25.75 -7.01 13.16
C LEU A 714 -26.83 -8.08 13.07
N LYS A 715 -28.08 -7.74 12.74
CA LYS A 715 -29.17 -8.72 12.56
C LYS A 715 -28.82 -9.76 11.49
N LYS A 716 -28.28 -9.32 10.35
CA LYS A 716 -27.84 -10.22 9.27
C LYS A 716 -26.68 -11.11 9.70
N ALA A 717 -25.72 -10.58 10.45
CA ALA A 717 -24.62 -11.37 11.01
C ALA A 717 -25.11 -12.41 12.04
N ALA A 718 -26.05 -12.03 12.91
CA ALA A 718 -26.67 -12.91 13.90
C ALA A 718 -27.43 -14.06 13.22
N GLU A 719 -28.24 -13.74 12.20
CA GLU A 719 -28.94 -14.73 11.37
C GLU A 719 -27.95 -15.71 10.74
N HIS A 720 -26.89 -15.20 10.09
CA HIS A 720 -25.86 -16.02 9.45
C HIS A 720 -25.14 -16.95 10.44
N LYS A 721 -24.95 -16.50 11.68
CA LYS A 721 -24.30 -17.28 12.76
C LYS A 721 -25.26 -18.06 13.62
N ASN A 722 -26.56 -18.09 13.28
CA ASN A 722 -27.62 -18.76 14.03
C ASN A 722 -27.72 -18.30 15.50
N ILE A 723 -27.49 -17.02 15.76
CA ILE A 723 -27.65 -16.40 17.08
C ILE A 723 -29.03 -15.74 17.16
N LYS A 724 -29.85 -16.16 18.12
CA LYS A 724 -31.13 -15.48 18.42
C LYS A 724 -30.85 -14.20 19.21
N LEU A 725 -31.43 -13.08 18.80
CA LEU A 725 -31.27 -11.80 19.50
C LEU A 725 -31.82 -11.85 20.92
N LYS A 726 -33.06 -12.32 21.07
CA LYS A 726 -33.70 -12.44 22.39
C LYS A 726 -32.87 -13.33 23.32
N GLY A 727 -32.37 -12.72 24.39
CA GLY A 727 -31.55 -13.40 25.40
C GLY A 727 -30.03 -13.41 25.12
N ALA A 728 -29.58 -12.89 23.98
CA ALA A 728 -28.16 -12.64 23.70
C ALA A 728 -27.61 -11.48 24.53
N THR A 729 -26.29 -11.29 24.47
CA THR A 729 -25.56 -10.24 25.20
C THR A 729 -24.81 -9.31 24.25
N ALA A 730 -24.77 -8.02 24.57
CA ALA A 730 -24.06 -7.02 23.79
C ALA A 730 -23.24 -6.07 24.65
N ALA A 731 -22.09 -5.65 24.13
CA ALA A 731 -21.27 -4.55 24.65
C ALA A 731 -21.08 -3.48 23.57
N ILE A 732 -21.20 -2.21 23.93
CA ILE A 732 -21.20 -1.08 22.98
C ILE A 732 -20.10 -0.10 23.35
N GLN A 733 -19.09 -0.03 22.49
CA GLN A 733 -18.01 0.93 22.62
C GLN A 733 -18.38 2.22 21.89
N GLY A 734 -18.50 3.33 22.63
CA GLY A 734 -18.89 4.63 22.10
C GLY A 734 -20.39 4.85 22.13
N PHE A 735 -20.84 5.83 22.91
CA PHE A 735 -22.26 6.16 23.10
C PHE A 735 -22.68 7.50 22.47
N GLY A 736 -22.16 7.77 21.27
CA GLY A 736 -22.58 8.90 20.43
C GLY A 736 -23.68 8.54 19.43
N ASN A 737 -23.84 9.35 18.38
CA ASN A 737 -24.87 9.18 17.33
C ASN A 737 -24.86 7.81 16.64
N VAL A 738 -23.71 7.13 16.59
CA VAL A 738 -23.60 5.79 15.98
C VAL A 738 -23.91 4.67 16.96
N GLY A 739 -23.57 4.82 18.24
CA GLY A 739 -23.71 3.77 19.26
C GLY A 739 -25.02 3.80 20.04
N ARG A 740 -25.66 4.97 20.19
CA ARG A 740 -26.97 5.08 20.87
C ARG A 740 -28.10 4.32 20.14
N PRO A 741 -28.28 4.48 18.81
CA PRO A 741 -29.35 3.75 18.11
C PRO A 741 -29.24 2.22 18.22
N PRO A 742 -28.08 1.55 17.95
CA PRO A 742 -28.00 0.11 18.10
C PRO A 742 -28.17 -0.33 19.56
N ALA A 743 -27.76 0.46 20.56
CA ALA A 743 -28.05 0.15 21.96
C ALA A 743 -29.56 0.03 22.23
N LYS A 744 -30.32 1.03 21.77
CA LYS A 744 -31.78 1.06 21.91
C LYS A 744 -32.44 -0.08 21.13
N PHE A 745 -32.08 -0.25 19.87
CA PHE A 745 -32.71 -1.28 19.02
C PHE A 745 -32.40 -2.70 19.49
N LEU A 746 -31.19 -2.96 20.00
CA LEU A 746 -30.84 -4.25 20.60
C LEU A 746 -31.65 -4.51 21.88
N HIS A 747 -31.78 -3.50 22.74
CA HIS A 747 -32.60 -3.58 23.95
C HIS A 747 -34.06 -3.92 23.62
N ASP A 748 -34.64 -3.26 22.62
CA ASP A 748 -36.02 -3.46 22.18
C ASP A 748 -36.28 -4.86 21.61
N GLU A 749 -35.27 -5.49 20.98
CA GLU A 749 -35.31 -6.89 20.51
C GLU A 749 -35.04 -7.92 21.63
N GLY A 750 -34.84 -7.47 22.88
CA GLY A 750 -34.61 -8.32 24.04
C GLY A 750 -33.16 -8.83 24.19
N VAL A 751 -32.19 -8.13 23.61
CA VAL A 751 -30.75 -8.35 23.88
C VAL A 751 -30.39 -7.68 25.20
N ARG A 752 -29.64 -8.38 26.05
CA ARG A 752 -29.06 -7.79 27.27
C ARG A 752 -27.82 -6.98 26.90
N VAL A 753 -27.96 -5.66 26.81
CA VAL A 753 -26.81 -4.76 26.70
C VAL A 753 -26.15 -4.68 28.07
N VAL A 754 -24.99 -5.32 28.22
CA VAL A 754 -24.32 -5.50 29.52
C VAL A 754 -23.23 -4.46 29.77
N ALA A 755 -22.77 -3.75 28.74
CA ALA A 755 -21.71 -2.75 28.87
C ALA A 755 -21.83 -1.64 27.85
N ILE A 756 -21.55 -0.41 28.27
CA ILE A 756 -21.47 0.77 27.39
C ILE A 756 -20.28 1.63 27.82
N THR A 757 -19.50 2.12 26.86
CA THR A 757 -18.42 3.10 27.11
C THR A 757 -18.57 4.38 26.31
N ASP A 758 -18.01 5.47 26.81
CA ASP A 758 -17.83 6.74 26.12
C ASP A 758 -16.49 7.40 26.51
N ALA A 759 -16.29 8.67 26.17
CA ALA A 759 -15.05 9.38 26.48
C ALA A 759 -14.82 9.62 27.98
N SER A 760 -15.85 9.48 28.81
CA SER A 760 -15.79 9.67 30.27
C SER A 760 -15.52 8.39 31.06
N GLY A 761 -15.65 7.22 30.42
CA GLY A 761 -15.50 5.90 31.03
C GLY A 761 -16.59 4.94 30.55
N GLY A 762 -16.84 3.87 31.29
CA GLY A 762 -17.91 2.92 30.96
C GLY A 762 -18.69 2.42 32.17
N ILE A 763 -19.87 1.89 31.86
CA ILE A 763 -20.77 1.23 32.81
C ILE A 763 -20.98 -0.22 32.39
N TYR A 764 -21.05 -1.12 33.37
CA TYR A 764 -21.23 -2.54 33.18
C TYR A 764 -22.26 -3.10 34.17
N ASN A 765 -23.20 -3.90 33.67
CA ASN A 765 -24.12 -4.67 34.48
C ASN A 765 -24.35 -6.05 33.83
N PRO A 766 -23.91 -7.17 34.45
CA PRO A 766 -24.03 -8.49 33.86
C PRO A 766 -25.50 -8.93 33.69
N SER A 767 -26.42 -8.35 34.47
CA SER A 767 -27.86 -8.59 34.36
C SER A 767 -28.51 -7.79 33.22
N GLY A 768 -27.79 -6.86 32.60
CA GLY A 768 -28.28 -5.92 31.59
C GLY A 768 -28.45 -4.51 32.16
N LEU A 769 -28.17 -3.51 31.33
CA LEU A 769 -28.40 -2.10 31.61
C LEU A 769 -29.81 -1.70 31.14
N ASP A 770 -30.45 -0.82 31.90
CA ASP A 770 -31.67 -0.12 31.47
C ASP A 770 -31.28 0.98 30.48
N ILE A 771 -31.50 0.72 29.19
CA ILE A 771 -31.02 1.61 28.13
C ILE A 771 -31.83 2.90 28.06
N ASP A 772 -33.10 2.88 28.42
CA ASP A 772 -33.93 4.10 28.47
C ASP A 772 -33.43 5.02 29.58
N ALA A 773 -33.13 4.47 30.76
CA ALA A 773 -32.53 5.24 31.86
C ALA A 773 -31.11 5.76 31.52
N VAL A 774 -30.30 4.99 30.79
CA VAL A 774 -28.97 5.44 30.34
C VAL A 774 -29.09 6.61 29.35
N LEU A 775 -30.02 6.53 28.40
CA LEU A 775 -30.27 7.61 27.44
C LEU A 775 -30.75 8.89 28.15
N GLU A 776 -31.72 8.76 29.06
CA GLU A 776 -32.23 9.87 29.86
C GLU A 776 -31.11 10.54 30.68
N HIS A 777 -30.27 9.74 31.35
CA HIS A 777 -29.12 10.25 32.09
C HIS A 777 -28.21 11.08 31.20
N VAL A 778 -27.80 10.54 30.05
CA VAL A 778 -26.87 11.18 29.14
C VAL A 778 -27.44 12.49 28.57
N ASP A 779 -28.74 12.54 28.27
CA ASP A 779 -29.40 13.70 27.68
C ASP A 779 -29.73 14.80 28.70
N THR A 780 -29.81 14.48 30.00
CA THR A 780 -30.22 15.43 31.05
C THR A 780 -29.12 15.74 32.06
N ILE A 781 -28.71 14.75 32.86
CA ILE A 781 -27.86 14.90 34.05
C ILE A 781 -26.38 14.76 33.70
N GLY A 782 -26.05 13.89 32.75
CA GLY A 782 -24.69 13.52 32.36
C GLY A 782 -23.99 14.50 31.43
N ALA A 783 -24.66 15.59 31.03
CA ALA A 783 -24.14 16.58 30.07
C ALA A 783 -23.56 15.94 28.80
N GLY A 784 -24.21 14.89 28.29
CA GLY A 784 -23.77 14.13 27.11
C GLY A 784 -22.84 12.95 27.41
N PHE A 785 -22.54 12.66 28.68
CA PHE A 785 -21.64 11.57 29.11
C PHE A 785 -22.29 10.56 30.07
N LEU A 786 -21.72 9.35 30.15
CA LEU A 786 -22.14 8.25 31.03
C LEU A 786 -21.74 8.46 32.49
N LYS A 787 -20.72 9.27 32.76
CA LYS A 787 -20.19 9.49 34.11
C LYS A 787 -21.32 9.85 35.10
N GLY A 788 -21.33 9.17 36.24
CA GLY A 788 -22.31 9.38 37.31
C GLY A 788 -23.61 8.58 37.19
N PHE A 789 -23.75 7.70 36.19
CA PHE A 789 -24.91 6.81 36.11
C PHE A 789 -24.83 5.68 37.17
N GLU A 790 -25.84 5.56 38.03
CA GLU A 790 -25.85 4.62 39.17
C GLU A 790 -26.37 3.20 38.84
N GLY A 791 -26.80 2.93 37.60
CA GLY A 791 -27.42 1.64 37.20
C GLY A 791 -26.45 0.49 36.89
N GLY A 792 -25.16 0.62 37.22
CA GLY A 792 -24.13 -0.40 36.96
C GLY A 792 -22.82 -0.12 37.69
N ARG A 793 -21.86 -1.04 37.57
CA ARG A 793 -20.48 -0.83 38.04
C ARG A 793 -19.64 -0.18 36.96
N GLU A 794 -18.65 0.62 37.36
CA GLU A 794 -17.70 1.21 36.41
C GLU A 794 -16.87 0.13 35.70
N ILE A 795 -16.59 0.35 34.41
CA ILE A 795 -15.64 -0.42 33.61
C ILE A 795 -14.75 0.55 32.83
N THR A 796 -13.49 0.18 32.63
CA THR A 796 -12.58 0.98 31.80
C THR A 796 -12.92 0.84 30.32
N ASN A 797 -12.49 1.81 29.51
CA ASN A 797 -12.67 1.76 28.06
C ASN A 797 -11.99 0.54 27.42
N ASP A 798 -10.89 0.05 27.98
CA ASP A 798 -10.23 -1.19 27.53
C ASP A 798 -10.89 -2.45 28.09
N GLY A 799 -11.50 -2.36 29.27
CA GLY A 799 -12.13 -3.50 29.94
C GLY A 799 -13.28 -4.09 29.12
N ILE A 800 -13.94 -3.28 28.29
CA ILE A 800 -15.05 -3.72 27.43
C ILE A 800 -14.62 -4.81 26.43
N PHE A 801 -13.39 -4.77 25.94
CA PHE A 801 -12.90 -5.71 24.92
C PHE A 801 -12.75 -7.14 25.46
N ALA A 802 -12.50 -7.28 26.76
CA ALA A 802 -12.29 -8.57 27.42
C ALA A 802 -13.60 -9.28 27.82
N LEU A 803 -14.76 -8.65 27.59
CA LEU A 803 -16.06 -9.19 27.94
C LEU A 803 -16.44 -10.36 27.03
N ASP A 804 -16.99 -11.40 27.63
CA ASP A 804 -17.59 -12.53 26.93
C ASP A 804 -19.04 -12.17 26.57
N VAL A 805 -19.24 -11.74 25.33
CA VAL A 805 -20.52 -11.27 24.80
C VAL A 805 -20.78 -11.84 23.42
N ASP A 806 -22.06 -11.93 23.02
CA ASP A 806 -22.41 -12.34 21.67
C ASP A 806 -22.04 -11.26 20.64
N PHE A 807 -22.27 -9.98 20.98
CA PHE A 807 -22.01 -8.83 20.11
C PHE A 807 -21.12 -7.79 20.79
N LEU A 808 -20.06 -7.37 20.09
CA LEU A 808 -19.25 -6.21 20.45
C LEU A 808 -19.39 -5.16 19.34
N VAL A 809 -20.10 -4.07 19.65
CA VAL A 809 -20.33 -2.95 18.72
C VAL A 809 -19.22 -1.91 18.93
N LEU A 810 -18.44 -1.63 17.89
CA LEU A 810 -17.35 -0.65 17.91
C LEU A 810 -17.81 0.63 17.22
N ALA A 811 -18.17 1.65 17.98
CA ALA A 811 -18.78 2.89 17.50
C ALA A 811 -18.08 4.17 18.01
N ALA A 812 -16.82 4.06 18.47
CA ALA A 812 -16.04 5.18 19.00
C ALA A 812 -14.83 5.56 18.12
N LEU A 813 -13.73 4.81 18.24
CA LEU A 813 -12.41 5.19 17.75
C LEU A 813 -11.93 4.26 16.65
N GLU A 814 -11.05 4.78 15.79
CA GLU A 814 -10.23 3.98 14.88
C GLU A 814 -9.21 3.16 15.70
N ASN A 815 -8.77 2.01 15.19
CA ASN A 815 -7.75 1.14 15.80
C ASN A 815 -8.04 0.72 17.26
N ALA A 816 -9.31 0.72 17.69
CA ALA A 816 -9.75 0.27 19.00
C ALA A 816 -9.34 -1.19 19.32
N ILE A 817 -9.25 -2.05 18.30
CA ILE A 817 -8.75 -3.41 18.42
C ILE A 817 -7.44 -3.58 17.65
N ASP A 818 -6.38 -3.87 18.39
CA ASP A 818 -4.99 -4.01 17.93
C ASP A 818 -4.28 -5.18 18.64
N ARG A 819 -3.19 -4.94 19.38
CA ARG A 819 -2.56 -5.86 20.31
C ARG A 819 -3.54 -6.41 21.36
N ASN A 820 -4.57 -5.63 21.73
CA ASN A 820 -5.60 -6.11 22.66
C ASN A 820 -6.51 -7.22 22.08
N ALA A 821 -6.42 -7.52 20.77
CA ALA A 821 -7.20 -8.56 20.09
C ALA A 821 -7.08 -9.95 20.74
N TYR A 822 -5.97 -10.25 21.43
CA TYR A 822 -5.80 -11.48 22.19
C TYR A 822 -6.79 -11.61 23.37
N GLY A 823 -7.23 -10.49 23.95
CA GLY A 823 -8.21 -10.46 25.02
C GLY A 823 -9.67 -10.54 24.55
N VAL A 824 -9.93 -10.31 23.26
CA VAL A 824 -11.28 -10.26 22.70
C VAL A 824 -11.94 -11.65 22.71
N LYS A 825 -13.13 -11.73 23.30
CA LYS A 825 -13.95 -12.95 23.43
C LYS A 825 -15.29 -12.88 22.70
N ALA A 826 -15.62 -11.74 22.10
CA ALA A 826 -16.89 -11.55 21.41
C ALA A 826 -17.06 -12.55 20.25
N LYS A 827 -18.28 -13.07 20.07
CA LYS A 827 -18.60 -13.96 18.92
C LYS A 827 -18.69 -13.18 17.61
N ILE A 828 -19.29 -11.99 17.67
CA ILE A 828 -19.45 -11.09 16.53
C ILE A 828 -18.95 -9.69 16.92
N ILE A 829 -18.04 -9.14 16.11
CA ILE A 829 -17.61 -7.75 16.15
C ILE A 829 -18.35 -6.98 15.07
N VAL A 830 -18.95 -5.86 15.45
CA VAL A 830 -19.76 -5.02 14.57
C VAL A 830 -19.14 -3.62 14.45
N GLU A 831 -18.58 -3.31 13.29
CA GLU A 831 -17.83 -2.07 13.08
C GLU A 831 -18.73 -0.89 12.68
N GLY A 832 -19.16 -0.09 13.66
CA GLY A 832 -19.89 1.15 13.42
C GLY A 832 -18.97 2.34 13.11
N ALA A 833 -17.82 2.42 13.77
CA ALA A 833 -16.76 3.37 13.47
C ALA A 833 -16.01 2.99 12.18
N ASN A 834 -15.23 3.92 11.62
CA ASN A 834 -14.33 3.60 10.51
C ASN A 834 -13.04 3.01 11.06
N GLY A 835 -12.55 1.92 10.46
CA GLY A 835 -11.31 1.24 10.84
C GLY A 835 -11.12 0.94 12.33
N PRO A 836 -12.13 0.50 13.11
CA PRO A 836 -11.94 0.26 14.54
C PRO A 836 -11.09 -0.97 14.85
N VAL A 837 -10.87 -1.85 13.87
CA VAL A 837 -10.00 -3.03 13.99
C VAL A 837 -8.83 -2.89 13.02
N THR A 838 -7.61 -2.95 13.56
CA THR A 838 -6.38 -2.93 12.76
C THR A 838 -6.24 -4.19 11.90
N PRO A 839 -5.45 -4.19 10.81
CA PRO A 839 -5.18 -5.41 10.03
C PRO A 839 -4.58 -6.56 10.85
N GLU A 840 -3.79 -6.25 11.89
CA GLU A 840 -3.25 -7.25 12.81
C GLU A 840 -4.34 -7.80 13.73
N GLY A 841 -5.13 -6.91 14.35
CA GLY A 841 -6.26 -7.28 15.20
C GLY A 841 -7.28 -8.15 14.46
N ASP A 842 -7.58 -7.81 13.20
CA ASP A 842 -8.48 -8.54 12.32
C ASP A 842 -8.02 -9.99 12.15
N ARG A 843 -6.74 -10.22 11.83
CA ARG A 843 -6.15 -11.57 11.72
C ARG A 843 -6.24 -12.37 13.01
N ILE A 844 -6.01 -11.73 14.16
CA ILE A 844 -6.03 -12.40 15.46
C ILE A 844 -7.47 -12.84 15.81
N VAL A 845 -8.45 -11.94 15.70
CA VAL A 845 -9.83 -12.26 16.09
C VAL A 845 -10.51 -13.21 15.09
N THR A 846 -10.28 -13.03 13.78
CA THR A 846 -10.79 -13.97 12.75
C THR A 846 -10.15 -15.35 12.88
N GLY A 847 -8.85 -15.42 13.19
CA GLY A 847 -8.14 -16.67 13.48
C GLY A 847 -8.71 -17.45 14.67
N LYS A 848 -9.36 -16.78 15.63
CA LYS A 848 -10.09 -17.39 16.75
C LYS A 848 -11.52 -17.82 16.39
N GLY A 849 -12.00 -17.49 15.19
CA GLY A 849 -13.36 -17.76 14.74
C GLY A 849 -14.38 -16.66 15.04
N THR A 850 -13.95 -15.50 15.55
CA THR A 850 -14.83 -14.32 15.70
C THR A 850 -15.23 -13.80 14.33
N PHE A 851 -16.52 -13.51 14.16
CA PHE A 851 -17.05 -12.96 12.92
C PHE A 851 -17.02 -11.44 12.95
N ILE A 852 -16.54 -10.80 11.89
CA ILE A 852 -16.49 -9.33 11.78
C ILE A 852 -17.46 -8.87 10.70
N THR A 853 -18.27 -7.86 11.01
CA THR A 853 -18.99 -7.07 10.00
C THR A 853 -18.13 -5.85 9.65
N PRO A 854 -17.57 -5.76 8.41
CA PRO A 854 -16.59 -4.73 8.11
C PRO A 854 -17.25 -3.36 7.99
N ASP A 855 -16.59 -2.34 8.51
CA ASP A 855 -17.01 -0.94 8.57
C ASP A 855 -17.60 -0.41 7.26
N ILE A 856 -16.90 -0.64 6.14
CA ILE A 856 -17.28 -0.19 4.79
C ILE A 856 -18.65 -0.70 4.35
N SER A 857 -19.15 -1.78 4.96
CA SER A 857 -20.49 -2.34 4.72
C SER A 857 -21.46 -2.09 5.88
N THR A 858 -20.96 -1.97 7.11
CA THR A 858 -21.77 -1.92 8.33
C THR A 858 -22.33 -0.52 8.58
N ASN A 859 -21.51 0.52 8.39
CA ASN A 859 -21.88 1.91 8.69
C ASN A 859 -22.40 2.67 7.46
N LEU A 860 -22.97 1.95 6.49
CA LEU A 860 -23.46 2.48 5.21
C LEU A 860 -24.71 3.36 5.31
N GLY A 861 -25.49 3.25 6.38
CA GLY A 861 -26.77 3.94 6.45
C GLY A 861 -26.65 5.46 6.31
N GLY A 862 -25.54 6.03 6.78
CA GLY A 862 -25.31 7.46 6.61
C GLY A 862 -25.10 7.91 5.16
N VAL A 863 -24.38 7.12 4.35
CA VAL A 863 -24.17 7.48 2.94
C VAL A 863 -25.44 7.21 2.12
N PHE A 864 -26.19 6.16 2.46
CA PHE A 864 -27.40 5.81 1.74
C PHE A 864 -28.53 6.81 2.00
N VAL A 865 -28.80 7.22 3.25
CA VAL A 865 -29.81 8.26 3.53
C VAL A 865 -29.39 9.61 2.96
N SER A 866 -28.08 9.89 2.90
CA SER A 866 -27.56 11.06 2.17
C SER A 866 -27.86 11.01 0.66
N TYR A 867 -27.86 9.82 0.06
CA TYR A 867 -28.29 9.63 -1.32
C TYR A 867 -29.81 9.86 -1.48
N LEU A 868 -30.63 9.34 -0.57
CA LEU A 868 -32.08 9.58 -0.58
C LEU A 868 -32.40 11.07 -0.42
N GLU A 869 -31.65 11.82 0.39
CA GLU A 869 -31.78 13.27 0.52
C GLU A 869 -31.51 13.99 -0.82
N TRP A 870 -30.48 13.55 -1.55
CA TRP A 870 -30.17 14.12 -2.87
C TRP A 870 -31.29 13.85 -3.88
N VAL A 871 -31.81 12.62 -3.94
CA VAL A 871 -32.94 12.25 -4.80
C VAL A 871 -34.19 13.08 -4.49
N GLN A 872 -34.54 13.18 -3.19
CA GLN A 872 -35.66 14.00 -2.72
C GLN A 872 -35.54 15.46 -3.16
N ASN A 873 -34.34 16.04 -3.04
CA ASN A 873 -34.10 17.44 -3.43
C ASN A 873 -34.12 17.64 -4.96
N LEU A 874 -33.63 16.69 -5.76
CA LEU A 874 -33.74 16.76 -7.22
C LEU A 874 -35.18 16.69 -7.71
N LYS A 875 -36.02 15.88 -7.05
CA LYS A 875 -37.43 15.69 -7.42
C LYS A 875 -38.38 16.71 -6.80
N ASN A 876 -37.91 17.49 -5.82
CA ASN A 876 -38.77 18.29 -4.93
C ASN A 876 -39.84 17.43 -4.22
N GLU A 877 -39.43 16.25 -3.72
CA GLU A 877 -40.29 15.34 -2.98
C GLU A 877 -39.81 15.21 -1.52
N ARG A 878 -40.73 14.99 -0.59
CA ARG A 878 -40.43 14.67 0.81
C ARG A 878 -41.01 13.32 1.15
N TRP A 879 -40.20 12.44 1.73
CA TRP A 879 -40.60 11.09 2.09
C TRP A 879 -40.73 10.94 3.61
N ASP A 880 -41.66 10.10 4.04
CA ASP A 880 -41.80 9.74 5.45
C ASP A 880 -40.66 8.84 5.94
N LEU A 881 -40.53 8.75 7.25
CA LEU A 881 -39.49 7.97 7.91
C LEU A 881 -39.60 6.47 7.61
N ASP A 882 -40.82 5.95 7.46
CA ASP A 882 -41.06 4.53 7.19
C ASP A 882 -40.56 4.12 5.80
N LYS A 883 -40.81 4.95 4.78
CA LYS A 883 -40.27 4.75 3.44
C LYS A 883 -38.74 4.78 3.46
N ILE A 884 -38.13 5.76 4.14
CA ILE A 884 -36.67 5.90 4.24
C ILE A 884 -36.06 4.66 4.92
N ASN A 885 -36.64 4.23 6.04
CA ASN A 885 -36.15 3.08 6.80
C ASN A 885 -36.29 1.77 6.02
N ARG A 886 -37.40 1.55 5.31
CA ARG A 886 -37.58 0.37 4.45
C ARG A 886 -36.54 0.31 3.32
N LEU A 887 -36.33 1.42 2.60
CA LEU A 887 -35.32 1.49 1.54
C LEU A 887 -33.91 1.23 2.09
N LEU A 888 -33.60 1.77 3.27
CA LEU A 888 -32.33 1.55 3.96
C LEU A 888 -32.11 0.08 4.32
N GLU A 889 -33.11 -0.57 4.93
CA GLU A 889 -33.04 -1.98 5.32
C GLU A 889 -32.91 -2.91 4.11
N ASP A 890 -33.72 -2.69 3.08
CA ASP A 890 -33.66 -3.44 1.83
C ASP A 890 -32.26 -3.39 1.19
N ASN A 891 -31.64 -2.21 1.17
CA ASN A 891 -30.33 -2.02 0.57
C ASN A 891 -29.21 -2.70 1.38
N ILE A 892 -29.17 -2.48 2.70
CA ILE A 892 -28.12 -3.08 3.55
C ILE A 892 -28.22 -4.60 3.56
N CYS A 893 -29.43 -5.16 3.62
CA CYS A 893 -29.63 -6.61 3.58
C CYS A 893 -29.07 -7.23 2.29
N MET A 894 -29.39 -6.64 1.12
CA MET A 894 -28.90 -7.10 -0.18
C MET A 894 -27.36 -7.07 -0.25
N ILE A 895 -26.75 -5.98 0.22
CA ILE A 895 -25.28 -5.82 0.26
C ILE A 895 -24.64 -6.88 1.16
N PHE A 896 -25.19 -7.12 2.35
CA PHE A 896 -24.64 -8.10 3.27
C PHE A 896 -24.75 -9.53 2.74
N ASP A 897 -25.88 -9.87 2.10
CA ASP A 897 -26.07 -11.19 1.49
C ASP A 897 -25.02 -11.46 0.39
N ASP A 898 -24.72 -10.45 -0.45
CA ASP A 898 -23.65 -10.53 -1.46
C ASP A 898 -22.27 -10.72 -0.82
N ILE A 899 -21.94 -9.95 0.22
CA ILE A 899 -20.62 -10.06 0.89
C ILE A 899 -20.46 -11.45 1.54
N ILE A 900 -21.49 -11.94 2.23
CA ILE A 900 -21.49 -13.28 2.83
C ILE A 900 -21.33 -14.34 1.74
N LYS A 901 -22.02 -14.20 0.61
CA LYS A 901 -21.90 -15.12 -0.52
C LYS A 901 -20.46 -15.15 -1.05
N ILE A 902 -19.86 -14.00 -1.34
CA ILE A 902 -18.45 -13.91 -1.79
C ILE A 902 -17.52 -14.56 -0.77
N SER A 903 -17.67 -14.21 0.52
CA SER A 903 -16.84 -14.74 1.61
C SER A 903 -16.91 -16.27 1.66
N ARG A 904 -18.10 -16.86 1.57
CA ARG A 904 -18.31 -18.32 1.59
C ARG A 904 -17.78 -19.02 0.35
N GLU A 905 -18.11 -18.52 -0.84
CA GLU A 905 -17.72 -19.13 -2.11
C GLU A 905 -16.21 -19.11 -2.29
N ARG A 906 -15.54 -18.05 -1.83
CA ARG A 906 -14.08 -17.87 -1.98
C ARG A 906 -13.28 -18.27 -0.75
N LYS A 907 -13.94 -18.57 0.37
CA LYS A 907 -13.30 -18.88 1.66
C LYS A 907 -12.33 -17.78 2.10
N ILE A 908 -12.81 -16.54 2.07
CA ILE A 908 -12.06 -15.35 2.46
C ILE A 908 -12.82 -14.57 3.53
N GLU A 909 -12.10 -13.73 4.28
CA GLU A 909 -12.70 -12.89 5.32
C GLU A 909 -13.71 -11.89 4.75
N MET A 910 -14.69 -11.52 5.59
CA MET A 910 -15.76 -10.59 5.25
C MET A 910 -15.22 -9.24 4.73
N ARG A 911 -14.15 -8.71 5.34
CA ARG A 911 -13.52 -7.45 4.90
C ARG A 911 -12.98 -7.55 3.48
N THR A 912 -12.23 -8.62 3.18
CA THR A 912 -11.71 -8.84 1.82
C THR A 912 -12.84 -9.04 0.81
N ALA A 913 -13.90 -9.76 1.18
CA ALA A 913 -15.09 -9.92 0.35
C ALA A 913 -15.77 -8.58 0.04
N ALA A 914 -15.96 -7.72 1.05
CA ALA A 914 -16.50 -6.38 0.89
C ALA A 914 -15.63 -5.51 -0.03
N SER A 915 -14.30 -5.54 0.15
CA SER A 915 -13.38 -4.79 -0.70
C SER A 915 -13.34 -5.29 -2.16
N ILE A 916 -13.46 -6.60 -2.39
CA ILE A 916 -13.60 -7.18 -3.74
C ILE A 916 -14.83 -6.61 -4.44
N MET A 917 -15.98 -6.59 -3.75
CA MET A 917 -17.21 -6.06 -4.32
C MET A 917 -17.09 -4.56 -4.62
N ALA A 918 -16.59 -3.78 -3.66
CA ALA A 918 -16.42 -2.34 -3.79
C ALA A 918 -15.50 -1.94 -4.96
N ILE A 919 -14.28 -2.48 -4.98
CA ILE A 919 -13.27 -2.13 -5.99
C ILE A 919 -13.63 -2.73 -7.35
N GLY A 920 -14.16 -3.95 -7.38
CA GLY A 920 -14.55 -4.62 -8.62
C GLY A 920 -15.65 -3.85 -9.37
N ARG A 921 -16.66 -3.34 -8.67
CA ARG A 921 -17.74 -2.55 -9.29
C ARG A 921 -17.20 -1.28 -9.96
N VAL A 922 -16.29 -0.57 -9.30
CA VAL A 922 -15.61 0.62 -9.87
C VAL A 922 -14.72 0.22 -11.04
N ALA A 923 -14.01 -0.90 -10.94
CA ALA A 923 -13.14 -1.39 -12.00
C ALA A 923 -13.92 -1.78 -13.27
N VAL A 924 -15.10 -2.40 -13.15
CA VAL A 924 -15.98 -2.72 -14.27
C VAL A 924 -16.43 -1.45 -14.98
N ALA A 925 -16.93 -0.47 -14.23
CA ALA A 925 -17.38 0.81 -14.77
C ALA A 925 -16.23 1.60 -15.43
N GLU A 926 -15.05 1.63 -14.81
CA GLU A 926 -13.85 2.29 -15.37
C GLU A 926 -13.38 1.61 -16.65
N LEU A 927 -13.33 0.27 -16.67
CA LEU A 927 -12.90 -0.47 -17.85
C LEU A 927 -13.87 -0.27 -19.01
N SER A 928 -15.19 -0.32 -18.76
CA SER A 928 -16.20 -0.09 -19.81
C SER A 928 -16.10 1.33 -20.37
N ARG A 929 -15.86 2.34 -19.51
CA ARG A 929 -15.65 3.73 -19.93
C ARG A 929 -14.40 3.88 -20.80
N GLU A 930 -13.30 3.22 -20.44
CA GLU A 930 -12.06 3.30 -21.22
C GLU A 930 -12.16 2.59 -22.57
N ILE A 931 -12.86 1.44 -22.62
CA ILE A 931 -13.19 0.77 -23.88
C ILE A 931 -14.02 1.70 -24.78
N ALA A 932 -15.07 2.32 -24.25
CA ALA A 932 -15.89 3.27 -25.01
C ALA A 932 -15.07 4.47 -25.52
N LYS A 933 -14.21 5.06 -24.67
CA LYS A 933 -13.32 6.16 -25.08
C LYS A 933 -12.39 5.75 -26.23
N MET A 934 -11.74 4.57 -26.16
CA MET A 934 -10.85 4.11 -27.23
C MET A 934 -11.54 4.05 -28.60
N VAL A 935 -12.84 3.71 -28.61
CA VAL A 935 -13.66 3.62 -29.84
C VAL A 935 -14.19 4.98 -30.29
N ILE A 936 -14.53 5.88 -29.37
CA ILE A 936 -15.17 7.18 -29.66
C ILE A 936 -14.15 8.31 -29.88
N SER A 937 -13.04 8.36 -29.12
CA SER A 937 -12.05 9.46 -29.17
C SER A 937 -11.21 9.48 -30.45
N SER A 938 -11.39 8.51 -31.34
CA SER A 938 -10.83 8.50 -32.70
C SER A 938 -11.54 9.51 -33.64
N GLN A 939 -12.35 10.45 -33.13
CA GLN A 939 -13.16 11.37 -33.95
C GLN A 939 -12.64 12.80 -34.24
N PRO A 940 -11.73 13.50 -33.51
CA PRO A 940 -11.62 14.94 -33.73
C PRO A 940 -11.01 15.38 -35.08
N HIS A 941 -10.20 14.52 -35.75
CA HIS A 941 -9.48 14.90 -36.98
C HIS A 941 -9.39 13.83 -38.07
N LEU A 942 -10.11 12.71 -37.93
CA LEU A 942 -10.05 11.64 -38.93
C LEU A 942 -11.07 11.90 -40.05
N SER A 943 -10.55 12.23 -41.23
CA SER A 943 -11.28 12.17 -42.48
C SER A 943 -12.00 10.83 -42.63
N LYS A 944 -13.22 10.86 -43.20
CA LYS A 944 -14.03 9.67 -43.51
C LYS A 944 -13.15 8.55 -44.08
N GLY A 945 -12.97 7.46 -43.33
CA GLY A 945 -12.37 6.22 -43.85
C GLY A 945 -11.27 5.55 -43.02
N ASN A 946 -10.77 6.15 -41.93
CA ASN A 946 -9.69 5.52 -41.15
C ASN A 946 -10.22 4.65 -40.00
N THR A 947 -10.00 3.34 -40.11
CA THR A 947 -10.26 2.33 -39.08
C THR A 947 -9.29 2.46 -37.90
N LEU A 948 -9.65 1.88 -36.75
CA LEU A 948 -8.76 1.75 -35.58
C LEU A 948 -7.45 1.05 -35.96
N SER A 949 -6.33 1.41 -35.31
CA SER A 949 -5.04 0.74 -35.53
C SER A 949 -5.07 -0.70 -34.98
N GLU A 950 -4.27 -1.60 -35.57
CA GLU A 950 -4.13 -2.99 -35.09
C GLU A 950 -3.77 -3.06 -33.60
N ASP A 951 -2.85 -2.21 -33.13
CA ASP A 951 -2.50 -2.14 -31.70
C ASP A 951 -3.70 -1.77 -30.82
N THR A 952 -4.59 -0.89 -31.31
CA THR A 952 -5.81 -0.50 -30.59
C THR A 952 -6.84 -1.63 -30.61
N LEU A 953 -6.99 -2.33 -31.74
CA LEU A 953 -7.88 -3.49 -31.86
C LEU A 953 -7.44 -4.63 -30.96
N GLU A 954 -6.14 -4.90 -30.86
CA GLU A 954 -5.58 -5.92 -29.97
C GLU A 954 -5.77 -5.53 -28.50
N ALA A 955 -5.54 -4.26 -28.14
CA ALA A 955 -5.82 -3.78 -26.78
C ALA A 955 -7.32 -3.90 -26.43
N LEU A 956 -8.21 -3.52 -27.34
CA LEU A 956 -9.66 -3.66 -27.18
C LEU A 956 -10.06 -5.12 -26.98
N ARG A 957 -9.54 -6.03 -27.80
CA ARG A 957 -9.80 -7.48 -27.68
C ARG A 957 -9.40 -8.00 -26.30
N ASN A 958 -8.21 -7.63 -25.83
CA ASN A 958 -7.70 -8.06 -24.53
C ASN A 958 -8.54 -7.51 -23.37
N TYR A 959 -8.92 -6.22 -23.42
CA TYR A 959 -9.75 -5.61 -22.37
C TYR A 959 -11.18 -6.14 -22.36
N LEU A 960 -11.81 -6.33 -23.52
CA LEU A 960 -13.15 -6.89 -23.63
C LEU A 960 -13.19 -8.35 -23.15
N THR A 961 -12.19 -9.14 -23.54
CA THR A 961 -12.06 -10.54 -23.08
C THR A 961 -11.88 -10.60 -21.57
N TYR A 962 -10.98 -9.77 -21.01
CA TYR A 962 -10.78 -9.70 -19.57
C TYR A 962 -12.03 -9.22 -18.82
N LEU A 963 -12.74 -8.22 -19.35
CA LEU A 963 -13.98 -7.70 -18.77
C LEU A 963 -15.05 -8.81 -18.67
N ARG A 964 -15.33 -9.50 -19.79
CA ARG A 964 -16.32 -10.57 -19.88
C ARG A 964 -15.93 -11.82 -19.09
N ASP A 965 -14.72 -12.32 -19.32
CA ASP A 965 -14.35 -13.68 -18.90
C ASP A 965 -13.78 -13.74 -17.48
N ASP A 966 -13.33 -12.62 -16.92
CA ASP A 966 -12.69 -12.58 -15.61
C ASP A 966 -13.33 -11.54 -14.69
N LEU A 967 -13.32 -10.24 -15.05
CA LEU A 967 -13.69 -9.17 -14.12
C LEU A 967 -15.17 -9.19 -13.72
N MET A 968 -16.09 -9.33 -14.68
CA MET A 968 -17.54 -9.44 -14.39
C MET A 968 -17.86 -10.69 -13.57
N LYS A 969 -17.25 -11.84 -13.89
CA LYS A 969 -17.45 -13.09 -13.14
C LYS A 969 -16.88 -13.03 -11.72
N ARG A 970 -15.83 -12.23 -11.51
CA ARG A 970 -15.21 -12.03 -10.19
C ARG A 970 -15.91 -10.97 -9.34
N THR A 971 -16.90 -10.26 -9.86
CA THR A 971 -17.47 -9.09 -9.20
C THR A 971 -19.00 -9.15 -9.21
N PRO A 972 -19.66 -9.25 -8.04
CA PRO A 972 -21.10 -9.04 -7.98
C PRO A 972 -21.46 -7.59 -8.38
N LEU A 973 -22.22 -7.46 -9.47
CA LEU A 973 -22.59 -6.16 -10.03
C LEU A 973 -23.94 -5.71 -9.49
N ASP A 974 -24.01 -4.46 -9.06
CA ASP A 974 -25.26 -3.78 -8.78
C ASP A 974 -25.86 -3.15 -10.05
N TYR A 975 -27.15 -2.82 -10.01
CA TYR A 975 -27.86 -2.26 -11.16
C TYR A 975 -27.34 -0.90 -11.62
N TRP A 976 -26.74 -0.07 -10.76
CA TRP A 976 -26.12 1.20 -11.21
C TRP A 976 -24.79 0.96 -11.94
N THR A 977 -24.03 -0.06 -11.55
CA THR A 977 -22.84 -0.49 -12.29
C THR A 977 -23.23 -1.06 -13.66
N LEU A 978 -24.35 -1.79 -13.72
CA LEU A 978 -24.92 -2.29 -14.97
C LEU A 978 -25.41 -1.16 -15.88
N VAL A 979 -26.01 -0.09 -15.35
CA VAL A 979 -26.36 1.10 -16.14
C VAL A 979 -25.14 1.64 -16.86
N VAL A 980 -24.04 1.86 -16.14
CA VAL A 980 -22.78 2.36 -16.73
C VAL A 980 -22.23 1.39 -17.78
N LEU A 981 -22.25 0.09 -17.50
CA LEU A 981 -21.75 -0.94 -18.42
C LEU A 981 -22.60 -0.99 -19.71
N ILE A 982 -23.93 -1.05 -19.57
CA ILE A 982 -24.89 -1.13 -20.69
C ILE A 982 -24.76 0.12 -21.57
N THR A 983 -24.80 1.32 -20.99
CA THR A 983 -24.66 2.57 -21.74
C THR A 983 -23.33 2.65 -22.49
N ASN A 984 -22.21 2.25 -21.87
CA ASN A 984 -20.92 2.25 -22.55
C ASN A 984 -20.85 1.22 -23.70
N MET A 985 -21.40 0.01 -23.51
CA MET A 985 -21.42 -1.00 -24.57
C MET A 985 -22.36 -0.61 -25.71
N GLU A 986 -23.51 -0.01 -25.40
CA GLU A 986 -24.44 0.56 -26.39
C GLU A 986 -23.76 1.63 -27.26
N ASN A 987 -23.01 2.55 -26.63
CA ASN A 987 -22.22 3.55 -27.33
C ASN A 987 -21.13 2.94 -28.22
N VAL A 988 -20.51 1.84 -27.80
CA VAL A 988 -19.54 1.10 -28.63
C VAL A 988 -20.24 0.45 -29.83
N ILE A 989 -21.40 -0.18 -29.63
CA ILE A 989 -22.18 -0.85 -30.69
C ILE A 989 -22.68 0.15 -31.73
N SER A 990 -23.12 1.35 -31.30
CA SER A 990 -23.62 2.39 -32.21
C SER A 990 -22.52 3.04 -33.05
N THR A 991 -21.26 2.90 -32.65
CA THR A 991 -20.11 3.44 -33.37
C THR A 991 -19.62 2.40 -34.41
N ASN A 992 -19.98 2.58 -35.70
CA ASN A 992 -19.59 1.71 -36.83
C ASN A 992 -18.07 1.73 -37.19
N ASN A 993 -17.18 1.92 -36.22
CA ASN A 993 -15.74 2.11 -36.41
C ASN A 993 -14.87 0.87 -36.10
N ILE A 994 -15.48 -0.25 -35.71
CA ILE A 994 -14.76 -1.49 -35.40
C ILE A 994 -14.84 -2.42 -36.62
N PRO A 995 -13.75 -2.63 -37.39
CA PRO A 995 -13.76 -3.51 -38.55
C PRO A 995 -13.74 -5.01 -38.19
N ASP A 996 -13.46 -5.36 -36.92
CA ASP A 996 -13.34 -6.73 -36.46
C ASP A 996 -14.67 -7.30 -35.90
N GLU A 997 -15.25 -8.27 -36.60
CA GLU A 997 -16.52 -8.91 -36.22
C GLU A 997 -16.44 -9.66 -34.87
N ASN A 998 -15.28 -10.20 -34.50
CA ASN A 998 -15.13 -10.89 -33.22
C ASN A 998 -15.18 -9.91 -32.05
N ILE A 999 -14.59 -8.72 -32.21
CA ILE A 999 -14.68 -7.65 -31.20
C ILE A 999 -16.14 -7.22 -31.02
N ILE A 1000 -16.86 -6.97 -32.12
CA ILE A 1000 -18.29 -6.62 -32.08
C ILE A 1000 -19.11 -7.70 -31.38
N LYS A 1001 -18.81 -8.98 -31.65
CA LYS A 1001 -19.48 -10.11 -30.99
C LYS A 1001 -19.26 -10.08 -29.48
N ILE A 1002 -18.03 -9.89 -29.01
CA ILE A 1002 -17.73 -9.83 -27.57
C ILE A 1002 -18.49 -8.66 -26.90
N VAL A 1003 -18.54 -7.49 -27.55
CA VAL A 1003 -19.30 -6.33 -27.03
C VAL A 1003 -20.79 -6.66 -26.90
N LYS A 1004 -21.39 -7.30 -27.91
CA LYS A 1004 -22.80 -7.73 -27.89
C LYS A 1004 -23.07 -8.79 -26.83
N ASP A 1005 -22.14 -9.71 -26.60
CA ASP A 1005 -22.23 -10.71 -25.53
C ASP A 1005 -22.27 -10.03 -24.16
N ILE A 1006 -21.34 -9.10 -23.90
CA ILE A 1006 -21.28 -8.32 -22.64
C ILE A 1006 -22.57 -7.51 -22.44
N TYR A 1007 -23.01 -6.79 -23.48
CA TYR A 1007 -24.26 -6.03 -23.44
C TYR A 1007 -25.46 -6.93 -23.09
N SER A 1008 -25.57 -8.08 -23.74
CA SER A 1008 -26.69 -9.02 -23.51
C SER A 1008 -26.66 -9.61 -22.10
N GLU A 1009 -25.48 -10.00 -21.61
CA GLU A 1009 -25.30 -10.50 -20.24
C GLU A 1009 -25.65 -9.45 -19.20
N ALA A 1010 -25.20 -8.20 -19.39
CA ALA A 1010 -25.50 -7.09 -18.50
C ALA A 1010 -27.00 -6.76 -18.45
N THR A 1011 -27.67 -6.73 -19.61
CA THR A 1011 -29.12 -6.50 -19.71
C THR A 1011 -29.92 -7.63 -19.05
N LEU A 1012 -29.52 -8.90 -19.25
CA LEU A 1012 -30.15 -10.05 -18.59
C LEU A 1012 -30.02 -9.98 -17.06
N LEU A 1013 -28.83 -9.60 -16.57
CA LEU A 1013 -28.61 -9.43 -15.14
C LEU A 1013 -29.46 -8.27 -14.60
N PHE A 1014 -29.57 -7.16 -15.33
CA PHE A 1014 -30.43 -6.03 -14.96
C PHE A 1014 -31.92 -6.46 -14.87
N SER A 1015 -32.44 -7.17 -15.87
CA SER A 1015 -33.81 -7.71 -15.84
C SER A 1015 -34.04 -8.63 -14.63
N SER A 1016 -33.03 -9.34 -14.13
CA SER A 1016 -33.18 -10.18 -12.95
C SER A 1016 -33.47 -9.37 -11.67
N PHE A 1017 -32.87 -8.18 -11.53
CA PHE A 1017 -33.19 -7.26 -10.45
C PHE A 1017 -34.64 -6.76 -10.55
N VAL A 1018 -35.07 -6.38 -11.76
CA VAL A 1018 -36.44 -5.89 -12.00
C VAL A 1018 -37.47 -6.96 -11.67
N LYS A 1019 -37.22 -8.22 -12.05
CA LYS A 1019 -38.09 -9.35 -11.70
C LYS A 1019 -38.13 -9.64 -10.20
N ALA A 1020 -37.01 -9.46 -9.50
CA ALA A 1020 -36.91 -9.75 -8.07
C ALA A 1020 -37.59 -8.66 -7.21
N LYS A 1021 -37.48 -7.39 -7.60
CA LYS A 1021 -38.05 -6.24 -6.87
C LYS A 1021 -38.65 -5.20 -7.84
N PRO A 1022 -39.81 -5.48 -8.46
CA PRO A 1022 -40.41 -4.61 -9.48
C PRO A 1022 -40.82 -3.23 -8.93
N ASP A 1023 -41.16 -3.17 -7.64
CA ASP A 1023 -41.60 -1.94 -6.97
C ASP A 1023 -40.46 -1.17 -6.28
N ASN A 1024 -39.19 -1.49 -6.58
CA ASN A 1024 -38.06 -0.78 -6.00
C ASN A 1024 -37.84 0.57 -6.73
N ASP A 1025 -38.18 1.67 -6.04
CA ASP A 1025 -38.05 3.02 -6.56
C ASP A 1025 -36.64 3.36 -7.09
N ASP A 1026 -35.57 2.87 -6.42
CA ASP A 1026 -34.19 3.12 -6.85
C ASP A 1026 -33.84 2.40 -8.16
N LEU A 1027 -34.29 1.15 -8.27
CA LEU A 1027 -34.13 0.36 -9.49
C LEU A 1027 -34.90 0.98 -10.67
N LEU A 1028 -36.11 1.50 -10.43
CA LEU A 1028 -36.88 2.20 -11.46
C LEU A 1028 -36.18 3.49 -11.92
N MET A 1029 -35.53 4.22 -11.00
CA MET A 1029 -34.68 5.37 -11.36
C MET A 1029 -33.47 4.96 -12.19
N ALA A 1030 -32.79 3.87 -11.81
CA ALA A 1030 -31.68 3.31 -12.59
C ALA A 1030 -32.13 2.93 -14.01
N MET A 1031 -33.28 2.25 -14.13
CA MET A 1031 -33.87 1.89 -15.42
C MET A 1031 -34.20 3.12 -16.27
N SER A 1032 -34.72 4.21 -15.66
CA SER A 1032 -35.03 5.46 -16.37
C SER A 1032 -33.81 6.16 -16.96
N SER A 1033 -32.60 5.83 -16.49
CA SER A 1033 -31.33 6.37 -16.96
C SER A 1033 -30.79 5.64 -18.19
N LEU A 1034 -31.39 4.51 -18.57
CA LEU A 1034 -31.08 3.76 -19.78
C LEU A 1034 -31.79 4.35 -21.01
N SER A 1035 -31.27 4.06 -22.21
CA SER A 1035 -31.89 4.50 -23.47
C SER A 1035 -33.32 3.98 -23.61
N GLU A 1036 -34.14 4.64 -24.44
CA GLU A 1036 -35.51 4.18 -24.70
C GLU A 1036 -35.56 2.76 -25.27
N ASP A 1037 -34.59 2.41 -26.13
CA ASP A 1037 -34.51 1.08 -26.75
C ASP A 1037 -34.17 0.00 -25.73
N VAL A 1038 -33.18 0.24 -24.86
CA VAL A 1038 -32.85 -0.66 -23.74
C VAL A 1038 -34.06 -0.81 -22.81
N ARG A 1039 -34.75 0.28 -22.49
CA ARG A 1039 -35.94 0.26 -21.63
C ARG A 1039 -37.12 -0.51 -22.23
N LYS A 1040 -37.27 -0.53 -23.56
CA LYS A 1040 -38.27 -1.37 -24.24
C LYS A 1040 -37.87 -2.85 -24.26
N GLN A 1041 -36.58 -3.14 -24.23
CA GLN A 1041 -36.05 -4.50 -24.21
C GLN A 1041 -36.16 -5.15 -22.83
N LEU A 1042 -35.91 -4.37 -21.77
CA LEU A 1042 -36.05 -4.76 -20.37
C LEU A 1042 -37.52 -4.97 -19.97
#